data_AF-A0A2T7TJK4-F1
#
_entry.id   AF-A0A2T7TJK4-F1
#
_cell.length_a   1.000
_cell.length_b   1.000
_cell.length_c   1.000
_cell.angle_alpha   90.00
_cell.angle_beta   90.00
_cell.angle_gamma   90.00
#
_symmetry.space_group_name_H-M   'P 1'
#
loop_
_entity.id
_entity.type
_entity.pdbx_description
1 polymer ?
#
loop_
_entity_poly.entity_id
_entity_poly.type
_entity_poly.pdbx_seq_one_letter_code
_entity_poly.pdbx_strand_id
1 'polypeptide(L)'
;MKALNEATVEDAALEYLRDLDYETAFGPDIAPEGDQPERADYGQVILTNRLRTTAIRINARHDVSLIDEAIKRLQRVESQNELAENARVHALLTRGVPVEYRDAEGAVRTVLIRLIDFDEPENNDWLAVNQFTVIENKNRRPDVLVFVNGIPLGLMELKNLANENATLKGAWNQIQTYRGNIPSIFKTNAVTVISDGVSAAMSSFSGGFEHYAPWKTIDGKDVITSRPALEVLIKGVFDKHRFLDIVRNFVLFSDESKGLVKRVAKYHQYWAVNAAVDSTVIAAGPGGDRRGGVVWHTQGSGKSIEMLLYAAKIMRDERMGNPTLVFVTDRNDLDDQLFGEVFAPALILPEKPLQAEDRKDLRVLLRRASGGIIFTTLQKFAPEVGVDINPILTDRRNVIVVADEAHRSQYGFGESLSQDGTLKSGMAKHMRDALPGATYLGFTGTPIESTDKSTRSVFGEYIDVYDLTRAVEDGATVKIFYESRLAKVMLDTSNYGTIDALADEITETAEQDEAAKAKSRWARLEAIVGAEERLNLIAEDIVDHWEKRRSAMLGKGMVVAMSRRIAVELYNRIVALRPDWHSDDPAQGKIKVVMTGSAADPAAYQPHIHSKDVRKDLKSRAKNAEDPLELVIVRDMWLTGFDAPSMHTMYIDKPMQGAGLMQAIARVNRTFRDKPGGLIVDYIGIATNLHEALREYSPSDRDQAGVPIDEMVEVMLEKHDIIRGLLHSCQFNSSPDMSASQRLNEHAKVLDYVMGDPDLTKRYIDQVLALAKAFALCGAHDESARIRNDVRLFTDVRAAILKIQNPDSGRGGSGAVELDTAIGQLVNEAVSAEGVVDIYKMAGIETPELSILSNEFLDSLATKEKPNLQMGLLRKLINDQIKTVQRSNVVQARKFSEQLEEAINRYTNRSLTTAEIIAELVSLAKSLKDQEQRHNSLGLSVAEAAFYDAIAQNDSAVLEMGDETLKKIATDLVWAIRSNATIDWNLKSSVRANMRAKVRRLLAKYDYPPDFEEAAVDLVLAQAELLASEVVA
;
A
#
# COMPACT_ATOMS: atom_id res chain seq x y z
N MET A 1 10.92 15.64 34.16
CA MET A 1 11.00 14.77 32.97
C MET A 1 10.52 15.61 31.79
N LYS A 2 11.33 15.83 30.75
CA LYS A 2 10.83 16.43 29.49
C LYS A 2 9.83 15.43 28.90
N ALA A 3 8.65 15.88 28.50
CA ALA A 3 7.67 15.02 27.84
C ALA A 3 8.22 14.55 26.49
N LEU A 4 8.12 13.25 26.18
CA LEU A 4 8.39 12.71 24.85
C LEU A 4 7.39 13.33 23.87
N ASN A 5 7.89 14.14 22.94
CA ASN A 5 7.11 14.82 21.92
C ASN A 5 7.72 14.59 20.53
N GLU A 6 7.08 15.10 19.48
CA GLU A 6 7.53 14.94 18.08
C GLU A 6 8.97 15.41 17.86
N ALA A 7 9.33 16.56 18.46
CA ALA A 7 10.69 17.08 18.42
C ALA A 7 11.73 16.10 18.99
N THR A 8 11.36 15.27 19.97
CA THR A 8 12.26 14.24 20.50
C THR A 8 12.55 13.14 19.47
N VAL A 9 11.55 12.77 18.66
CA VAL A 9 11.71 11.77 17.59
C VAL A 9 12.54 12.33 16.45
N GLU A 10 12.34 13.61 16.13
CA GLU A 10 13.11 14.37 15.13
C GLU A 10 14.58 14.52 15.54
N ASP A 11 14.85 14.94 16.78
CA ASP A 11 16.21 15.04 17.32
C ASP A 11 16.91 13.68 17.31
N ALA A 12 16.20 12.60 17.68
CA ALA A 12 16.73 11.24 17.63
C ALA A 12 17.05 10.81 16.18
N ALA A 13 16.21 11.15 15.21
CA ALA A 13 16.49 10.86 13.80
C ALA A 13 17.78 11.56 13.32
N LEU A 14 17.97 12.83 13.70
CA LEU A 14 19.21 13.57 13.41
C LEU A 14 20.43 12.98 14.13
N GLU A 15 20.28 12.52 15.37
CA GLU A 15 21.36 11.81 16.09
C GLU A 15 21.77 10.52 15.36
N TYR A 16 20.80 9.72 14.93
CA TYR A 16 21.09 8.49 14.19
C TYR A 16 21.74 8.75 12.83
N LEU A 17 21.43 9.87 12.17
CA LEU A 17 22.10 10.30 10.94
C LEU A 17 23.53 10.82 11.23
N ARG A 18 23.73 11.54 12.35
CA ARG A 18 25.07 11.93 12.81
C ARG A 18 25.96 10.73 13.12
N ASP A 19 25.40 9.67 13.70
CA ASP A 19 26.11 8.40 13.93
C ASP A 19 26.62 7.75 12.60
N LEU A 20 26.06 8.15 11.46
CA LEU A 20 26.45 7.70 10.11
C LEU A 20 27.31 8.75 9.38
N ASP A 21 27.86 9.73 10.12
CA ASP A 21 28.69 10.83 9.62
C ASP A 21 27.98 11.76 8.62
N TYR A 22 26.68 12.03 8.83
CA TYR A 22 25.96 13.09 8.14
C TYR A 22 26.14 14.43 8.86
N GLU A 23 26.34 15.50 8.10
CA GLU A 23 26.15 16.85 8.62
C GLU A 23 24.66 17.05 8.94
N THR A 24 24.34 17.79 10.00
CA THR A 24 22.96 18.15 10.34
C THR A 24 22.80 19.65 10.39
N ALA A 25 21.73 20.16 9.78
CA ALA A 25 21.41 21.58 9.80
C ALA A 25 19.93 21.81 10.16
N PHE A 26 19.64 22.99 10.72
CA PHE A 26 18.27 23.42 10.98
C PHE A 26 17.75 24.22 9.78
N GLY A 27 16.60 23.82 9.24
CA GLY A 27 16.02 24.38 8.02
C GLY A 27 15.85 25.91 8.02
N PRO A 28 15.43 26.53 9.13
CA PRO A 28 15.40 28.00 9.28
C PRO A 28 16.77 28.67 9.17
N ASP A 29 17.85 28.05 9.63
CA ASP A 29 19.21 28.64 9.59
C ASP A 29 19.74 28.70 8.15
N ILE A 30 19.39 27.70 7.33
CA ILE A 30 19.79 27.62 5.92
C ILE A 30 18.76 28.22 4.94
N ALA A 31 17.68 28.80 5.47
CA ALA A 31 16.64 29.47 4.67
C ALA A 31 17.19 30.76 4.02
N PRO A 32 16.50 31.32 3.01
CA PRO A 32 16.95 32.56 2.36
C PRO A 32 17.15 33.75 3.30
N GLU A 33 16.42 33.77 4.42
CA GLU A 33 16.48 34.79 5.48
C GLU A 33 17.19 34.30 6.74
N GLY A 34 17.78 33.09 6.71
CA GLY A 34 18.45 32.47 7.84
C GLY A 34 19.87 33.00 8.07
N ASP A 35 20.50 32.53 9.15
CA ASP A 35 21.85 32.96 9.54
C ASP A 35 22.94 32.48 8.57
N GLN A 36 22.72 31.35 7.88
CA GLN A 36 23.65 30.73 6.92
C GLN A 36 22.93 30.29 5.65
N PRO A 37 22.42 31.23 4.82
CA PRO A 37 21.52 30.91 3.72
C PRO A 37 22.21 30.04 2.65
N GLU A 38 21.61 28.89 2.35
CA GLU A 38 22.09 27.97 1.31
C GLU A 38 21.22 27.96 0.04
N ARG A 39 20.11 28.70 0.06
CA ARG A 39 19.15 28.83 -1.04
C ARG A 39 18.67 30.26 -1.20
N ALA A 40 18.32 30.64 -2.43
CA ALA A 40 17.92 32.01 -2.78
C ALA A 40 16.43 32.29 -2.48
N ASP A 41 15.59 31.26 -2.51
CA ASP A 41 14.15 31.35 -2.24
C ASP A 41 13.61 30.04 -1.64
N TYR A 42 12.39 30.10 -1.08
CA TYR A 42 11.75 28.95 -0.43
C TYR A 42 11.22 27.87 -1.41
N GLY A 43 11.10 28.16 -2.70
CA GLY A 43 10.75 27.19 -3.73
C GLY A 43 11.97 26.39 -4.23
N GLN A 44 13.18 26.86 -3.94
CA GLN A 44 14.42 26.16 -4.26
C GLN A 44 14.63 24.99 -3.29
N VAL A 45 14.42 23.77 -3.79
CA VAL A 45 14.64 22.52 -3.04
C VAL A 45 16.01 21.88 -3.22
N ILE A 46 16.72 22.19 -4.32
CA ILE A 46 18.09 21.72 -4.54
C ILE A 46 19.08 22.77 -4.02
N LEU A 47 20.00 22.37 -3.14
CA LEU A 47 21.07 23.23 -2.63
C LEU A 47 22.18 23.35 -3.68
N THR A 48 21.97 24.24 -4.65
CA THR A 48 22.76 24.36 -5.88
C THR A 48 24.25 24.59 -5.63
N ASN A 49 24.62 25.33 -4.58
CA ASN A 49 26.03 25.59 -4.25
C ASN A 49 26.76 24.32 -3.80
N ARG A 50 26.12 23.50 -2.95
CA ARG A 50 26.65 22.19 -2.55
C ARG A 50 26.77 21.26 -3.75
N LEU A 51 25.70 21.16 -4.56
CA LEU A 51 25.69 20.37 -5.80
C LEU A 51 26.80 20.75 -6.76
N ARG A 52 27.00 22.04 -6.99
CA ARG A 52 28.03 22.53 -7.91
C ARG A 52 29.43 22.20 -7.40
N THR A 53 29.68 22.41 -6.11
CA THR A 53 30.99 22.17 -5.48
C THR A 53 31.37 20.69 -5.57
N THR A 54 30.45 19.79 -5.24
CA THR A 54 30.70 18.35 -5.32
C THR A 54 30.77 17.85 -6.75
N ALA A 55 29.93 18.34 -7.66
CA ALA A 55 30.01 17.97 -9.07
C ALA A 55 31.35 18.38 -9.71
N ILE A 56 31.94 19.52 -9.33
CA ILE A 56 33.31 19.90 -9.73
C ILE A 56 34.34 18.91 -9.22
N ARG A 57 34.25 18.49 -7.95
CA ARG A 57 35.14 17.50 -7.35
C ARG A 57 35.06 16.15 -8.06
N ILE A 58 33.85 15.64 -8.29
CA ILE A 58 33.59 14.33 -8.91
C ILE A 58 34.04 14.32 -10.38
N ASN A 59 33.91 15.45 -11.09
CA ASN A 59 34.20 15.56 -12.52
C ASN A 59 35.45 16.43 -12.79
N ALA A 60 36.47 16.36 -11.93
CA ALA A 60 37.65 17.24 -11.99
C ALA A 60 38.41 17.25 -13.35
N ARG A 61 38.18 16.23 -14.20
CA ARG A 61 38.73 16.12 -15.55
C ARG A 61 37.96 16.90 -16.63
N HIS A 62 36.81 17.48 -16.30
CA HIS A 62 35.92 18.17 -17.24
C HIS A 62 35.86 19.67 -16.92
N ASP A 63 35.64 20.49 -17.95
CA ASP A 63 35.50 21.93 -17.78
C ASP A 63 34.27 22.27 -16.93
N VAL A 64 34.42 23.27 -16.05
CA VAL A 64 33.36 23.71 -15.15
C VAL A 64 32.10 24.17 -15.90
N SER A 65 32.24 24.68 -17.13
CA SER A 65 31.11 25.05 -17.99
C SER A 65 30.22 23.86 -18.35
N LEU A 66 30.79 22.67 -18.53
CA LEU A 66 30.02 21.44 -18.82
C LEU A 66 29.24 20.98 -17.58
N ILE A 67 29.82 21.21 -16.40
CA ILE A 67 29.18 20.91 -15.11
C ILE A 67 28.01 21.85 -14.86
N ASP A 68 28.20 23.15 -15.13
CA ASP A 68 27.14 24.15 -15.02
C ASP A 68 25.99 23.84 -16.00
N GLU A 69 26.29 23.37 -17.21
CA GLU A 69 25.25 22.93 -18.17
C GLU A 69 24.52 21.66 -17.69
N ALA A 70 25.24 20.71 -17.09
CA ALA A 70 24.63 19.52 -16.50
C ALA A 70 23.64 19.88 -15.38
N ILE A 71 24.00 20.82 -14.50
CA ILE A 71 23.13 21.29 -13.41
C ILE A 71 21.89 22.01 -13.97
N LYS A 72 22.05 22.85 -14.98
CA LYS A 72 20.89 23.48 -15.67
C LYS A 72 19.96 22.43 -16.28
N ARG A 73 20.51 21.40 -16.91
CA ARG A 73 19.73 20.31 -17.51
C ARG A 73 18.99 19.47 -16.47
N LEU A 74 19.59 19.24 -15.30
CA LEU A 74 18.93 18.60 -14.16
C LEU A 74 17.72 19.43 -13.70
N GLN A 75 17.90 20.74 -13.52
CA GLN A 75 16.88 21.65 -12.98
C GLN A 75 15.75 21.96 -13.98
N ARG A 76 15.98 21.78 -15.28
CA ARG A 76 14.96 21.98 -16.31
C ARG A 76 13.90 20.90 -16.22
N VAL A 77 12.65 21.32 -15.98
CA VAL A 77 11.48 20.45 -16.01
C VAL A 77 11.12 20.10 -17.45
N GLU A 78 10.96 18.80 -17.74
CA GLU A 78 10.60 18.32 -19.08
C GLU A 78 9.22 17.64 -19.11
N SER A 79 8.68 17.24 -17.96
CA SER A 79 7.35 16.63 -17.83
C SER A 79 6.50 17.31 -16.75
N GLN A 80 5.18 17.42 -17.01
CA GLN A 80 4.18 17.82 -16.01
C GLN A 80 3.68 16.65 -15.16
N ASN A 81 3.92 15.40 -15.58
CA ASN A 81 3.64 14.22 -14.79
C ASN A 81 4.77 14.01 -13.76
N GLU A 82 4.42 14.04 -12.47
CA GLU A 82 5.33 13.92 -11.33
C GLU A 82 6.24 12.69 -11.41
N LEU A 83 5.66 11.51 -11.72
CA LEU A 83 6.41 10.25 -11.78
C LEU A 83 7.32 10.18 -13.01
N ALA A 84 6.86 10.65 -14.16
CA ALA A 84 7.69 10.69 -15.37
C ALA A 84 8.87 11.65 -15.20
N GLU A 85 8.65 12.79 -14.55
CA GLU A 85 9.73 13.73 -14.23
C GLU A 85 10.70 13.13 -13.20
N ASN A 86 10.20 12.45 -12.17
CA ASN A 86 11.06 11.75 -11.20
C ASN A 86 11.89 10.64 -11.87
N ALA A 87 11.30 9.86 -12.78
CA ALA A 87 12.02 8.83 -13.53
C ALA A 87 13.13 9.42 -14.41
N ARG A 88 12.85 10.54 -15.10
CA ARG A 88 13.83 11.26 -15.92
C ARG A 88 15.01 11.75 -15.06
N VAL A 89 14.70 12.47 -13.97
CA VAL A 89 15.71 13.01 -13.05
C VAL A 89 16.51 11.86 -12.44
N HIS A 90 15.86 10.79 -11.98
CA HIS A 90 16.55 9.63 -11.43
C HIS A 90 17.50 8.96 -12.43
N ALA A 91 17.13 8.89 -13.72
CA ALA A 91 18.02 8.41 -14.77
C ALA A 91 19.23 9.32 -14.97
N LEU A 92 19.07 10.65 -14.90
CA LEU A 92 20.18 11.61 -14.94
C LEU A 92 21.13 11.45 -13.74
N LEU A 93 20.59 11.22 -12.54
CA LEU A 93 21.38 11.02 -11.34
C LEU A 93 22.19 9.72 -11.38
N THR A 94 21.59 8.63 -11.86
CA THR A 94 22.22 7.29 -11.86
C THR A 94 23.11 7.00 -13.06
N ARG A 95 22.82 7.59 -14.23
CA ARG A 95 23.58 7.36 -15.48
C ARG A 95 24.54 8.50 -15.83
N GLY A 96 24.42 9.64 -15.14
CA GLY A 96 25.10 10.88 -15.49
C GLY A 96 24.31 11.71 -16.49
N VAL A 97 24.57 13.02 -16.47
CA VAL A 97 23.91 14.01 -17.34
C VAL A 97 24.67 14.10 -18.65
N PRO A 98 24.05 13.78 -19.81
CA PRO A 98 24.70 13.97 -21.10
C PRO A 98 24.79 15.46 -21.45
N VAL A 99 26.01 15.92 -21.73
CA VAL A 99 26.30 17.29 -22.16
C VAL A 99 27.10 17.23 -23.45
N GLU A 100 26.66 17.97 -24.47
CA GLU A 100 27.38 18.08 -25.74
C GLU A 100 28.38 19.23 -25.69
N TYR A 101 29.60 18.98 -26.19
CA TYR A 101 30.63 20.00 -26.35
C TYR A 101 31.39 19.79 -27.66
N ARG A 102 32.07 20.85 -28.13
CA ARG A 102 32.96 20.75 -29.29
C ARG A 102 34.38 20.50 -28.81
N ASP A 103 35.01 19.45 -29.33
CA ASP A 103 36.42 19.18 -29.07
C ASP A 103 37.34 20.18 -29.80
N ALA A 104 38.66 20.04 -29.60
CA ALA A 104 39.67 20.91 -30.21
C ALA A 104 39.66 20.83 -31.75
N GLU A 105 39.17 19.71 -32.30
CA GLU A 105 39.01 19.46 -33.73
C GLU A 105 37.66 19.95 -34.29
N GLY A 106 36.78 20.51 -33.43
CA GLY A 106 35.49 21.09 -33.79
C GLY A 106 34.34 20.08 -33.91
N ALA A 107 34.57 18.79 -33.61
CA ALA A 107 33.57 17.73 -33.62
C ALA A 107 32.71 17.78 -32.35
N VAL A 108 31.40 17.53 -32.52
CA VAL A 108 30.46 17.45 -31.39
C VAL A 108 30.65 16.10 -30.69
N ARG A 109 31.02 16.14 -29.41
CA ARG A 109 31.12 14.97 -28.53
C ARG A 109 30.14 15.12 -27.38
N THR A 110 29.62 13.99 -26.89
CA THR A 110 28.82 13.94 -25.67
C THR A 110 29.67 13.40 -24.53
N VAL A 111 29.67 14.11 -23.41
CA VAL A 111 30.24 13.65 -22.14
C VAL A 111 29.12 13.39 -21.14
N LEU A 112 29.32 12.41 -20.24
CA LEU A 112 28.42 12.16 -19.12
C LEU A 112 29.01 12.79 -17.85
N ILE A 113 28.34 13.82 -17.33
CA ILE A 113 28.71 14.47 -16.07
C ILE A 113 28.01 13.74 -14.93
N ARG A 114 28.78 13.22 -13.97
CA ARG A 114 28.23 12.52 -12.79
C ARG A 114 27.85 13.51 -11.70
N LEU A 115 26.65 13.40 -11.13
CA LEU A 115 26.22 14.28 -10.03
C LEU A 115 26.32 13.60 -8.65
N ILE A 116 26.48 12.28 -8.64
CA ILE A 116 26.66 11.45 -7.45
C ILE A 116 27.82 10.50 -7.74
N ASP A 117 28.74 10.37 -6.79
CA ASP A 117 29.82 9.39 -6.83
C ASP A 117 29.37 8.10 -6.15
N PHE A 118 28.91 7.14 -6.96
CA PHE A 118 28.47 5.84 -6.45
C PHE A 118 29.62 4.88 -6.13
N ASP A 119 30.83 5.20 -6.59
CA ASP A 119 31.98 4.32 -6.50
C ASP A 119 32.78 4.63 -5.22
N GLU A 120 32.85 5.91 -4.81
CA GLU A 120 33.45 6.36 -3.56
C GLU A 120 32.46 7.24 -2.77
N PRO A 121 31.68 6.67 -1.82
CA PRO A 121 30.62 7.41 -1.13
C PRO A 121 31.10 8.63 -0.33
N GLU A 122 32.32 8.61 0.18
CA GLU A 122 32.93 9.72 0.92
C GLU A 122 33.27 10.93 0.02
N ASN A 123 33.29 10.76 -1.30
CA ASN A 123 33.40 11.88 -2.24
C ASN A 123 32.10 12.67 -2.41
N ASN A 124 31.01 12.24 -1.77
CA ASN A 124 29.75 12.98 -1.73
C ASN A 124 29.66 13.86 -0.47
N ASP A 125 28.82 14.88 -0.56
CA ASP A 125 28.35 15.68 0.56
C ASP A 125 27.05 15.06 1.12
N TRP A 126 26.99 14.90 2.44
CA TRP A 126 25.93 14.19 3.15
C TRP A 126 25.31 15.10 4.21
N LEU A 127 24.05 15.48 4.03
CA LEU A 127 23.38 16.47 4.86
C LEU A 127 21.97 16.01 5.23
N ALA A 128 21.62 16.10 6.51
CA ALA A 128 20.26 15.93 7.00
C ALA A 128 19.73 17.27 7.54
N VAL A 129 18.62 17.73 7.00
CA VAL A 129 18.03 19.02 7.40
C VAL A 129 16.66 18.80 7.98
N ASN A 130 16.46 19.28 9.20
CA ASN A 130 15.15 19.22 9.81
C ASN A 130 14.37 20.53 9.64
N GLN A 131 13.04 20.48 9.71
CA GLN A 131 12.16 21.66 9.55
C GLN A 131 12.37 22.46 8.24
N PHE A 132 12.67 21.78 7.12
CA PHE A 132 12.97 22.45 5.84
C PHE A 132 11.71 23.02 5.17
N THR A 133 11.44 24.31 5.37
CA THR A 133 10.23 24.96 4.83
C THR A 133 10.30 25.12 3.32
N VAL A 134 9.27 24.69 2.57
CA VAL A 134 9.14 24.85 1.12
C VAL A 134 7.84 25.57 0.79
N ILE A 135 7.93 26.56 -0.10
CA ILE A 135 6.79 27.37 -0.51
C ILE A 135 6.62 27.23 -2.02
N GLU A 136 5.57 26.50 -2.42
CA GLU A 136 5.12 26.35 -3.81
C GLU A 136 3.61 26.63 -3.87
N ASN A 137 2.79 25.60 -4.12
CA ASN A 137 1.33 25.74 -4.14
C ASN A 137 0.78 26.03 -2.74
N LYS A 138 1.40 25.48 -1.69
CA LYS A 138 1.17 25.84 -0.29
C LYS A 138 2.48 25.85 0.48
N ASN A 139 2.48 26.51 1.63
CA ASN A 139 3.57 26.44 2.59
C ASN A 139 3.53 25.10 3.32
N ARG A 140 4.60 24.31 3.21
CA ARG A 140 4.78 23.03 3.90
C ARG A 140 6.19 22.91 4.44
N ARG A 141 6.34 22.07 5.47
CA ARG A 141 7.59 21.86 6.16
C ARG A 141 7.72 20.38 6.52
N PRO A 142 8.45 19.58 5.71
CA PRO A 142 8.80 18.22 6.07
C PRO A 142 9.69 18.20 7.31
N ASP A 143 9.58 17.12 8.10
CA ASP A 143 10.29 17.01 9.38
C ASP A 143 11.78 16.83 9.17
N VAL A 144 12.20 15.87 8.33
CA VAL A 144 13.61 15.67 7.97
C VAL A 144 13.75 15.40 6.46
N LEU A 145 14.64 16.14 5.80
CA LEU A 145 15.08 15.87 4.44
C LEU A 145 16.54 15.40 4.45
N VAL A 146 16.82 14.34 3.70
CA VAL A 146 18.17 13.80 3.53
C VAL A 146 18.68 14.16 2.14
N PHE A 147 19.78 14.90 2.12
CA PHE A 147 20.45 15.40 0.93
C PHE A 147 21.73 14.62 0.65
N VAL A 148 21.97 14.36 -0.63
CA VAL A 148 23.27 13.91 -1.16
C VAL A 148 23.70 14.92 -2.21
N ASN A 149 24.87 15.54 -2.03
CA ASN A 149 25.37 16.60 -2.91
C ASN A 149 24.37 17.76 -3.06
N GLY A 150 23.63 18.11 -2.01
CA GLY A 150 22.58 19.13 -2.08
C GLY A 150 21.30 18.72 -2.82
N ILE A 151 21.13 17.44 -3.19
CA ILE A 151 19.94 16.90 -3.85
C ILE A 151 19.07 16.16 -2.81
N PRO A 152 17.79 16.51 -2.61
CA PRO A 152 16.95 15.83 -1.64
C PRO A 152 16.52 14.45 -2.16
N LEU A 153 17.06 13.39 -1.56
CA LEU A 153 16.81 11.99 -1.94
C LEU A 153 15.96 11.25 -0.92
N GLY A 154 16.02 11.63 0.36
CA GLY A 154 15.18 11.07 1.43
C GLY A 154 14.25 12.12 2.02
N LEU A 155 13.03 11.72 2.37
CA LEU A 155 12.08 12.51 3.15
C LEU A 155 11.54 11.66 4.29
N MET A 156 11.60 12.17 5.51
CA MET A 156 11.05 11.52 6.69
C MET A 156 9.92 12.37 7.26
N GLU A 157 8.83 11.70 7.59
CA GLU A 157 7.66 12.28 8.23
C GLU A 157 7.44 11.54 9.56
N LEU A 158 7.52 12.29 10.65
CA LEU A 158 7.62 11.80 12.01
C LEU A 158 6.35 12.17 12.78
N LYS A 159 6.00 11.35 13.76
CA LYS A 159 4.79 11.52 14.57
C LYS A 159 5.12 11.36 16.04
N ASN A 160 4.36 12.05 16.88
CA ASN A 160 4.53 11.97 18.32
C ASN A 160 4.06 10.61 18.85
N LEU A 161 4.98 9.82 19.40
CA LEU A 161 4.71 8.53 20.06
C LEU A 161 3.61 8.60 21.13
N ALA A 162 3.53 9.71 21.87
CA ALA A 162 2.59 9.86 22.98
C ALA A 162 1.16 10.26 22.54
N ASN A 163 0.95 10.57 21.25
CA ASN A 163 -0.34 10.99 20.73
C ASN A 163 -1.03 9.81 20.01
N GLU A 164 -2.13 9.34 20.58
CA GLU A 164 -2.90 8.19 20.06
C GLU A 164 -3.46 8.41 18.65
N ASN A 165 -3.61 9.67 18.22
CA ASN A 165 -4.06 10.02 16.87
C ASN A 165 -2.90 10.10 15.85
N ALA A 166 -1.65 10.07 16.30
CA ALA A 166 -0.46 10.27 15.48
C ALA A 166 0.04 8.92 14.94
N THR A 167 -0.69 8.37 13.96
CA THR A 167 -0.40 7.07 13.37
C THR A 167 0.57 7.14 12.18
N LEU A 168 1.21 6.02 11.84
CA LEU A 168 1.97 5.87 10.58
C LEU A 168 1.12 6.24 9.35
N LYS A 169 -0.17 5.92 9.36
CA LYS A 169 -1.10 6.31 8.29
C LYS A 169 -1.28 7.83 8.22
N GLY A 170 -1.27 8.52 9.36
CA GLY A 170 -1.24 9.98 9.42
C GLY A 170 -0.01 10.58 8.75
N ALA A 171 1.18 10.05 9.06
CA ALA A 171 2.42 10.43 8.37
C ALA A 171 2.36 10.16 6.85
N TRP A 172 1.83 9.01 6.44
CA TRP A 172 1.62 8.69 5.03
C TRP A 172 0.68 9.69 4.34
N ASN A 173 -0.46 10.04 4.97
CA ASN A 173 -1.40 11.04 4.45
C ASN A 173 -0.73 12.41 4.28
N GLN A 174 0.19 12.77 5.17
CA GLN A 174 0.94 14.02 5.09
C GLN A 174 1.90 14.04 3.89
N ILE A 175 2.60 12.92 3.61
CA ILE A 175 3.38 12.75 2.37
C ILE A 175 2.48 12.89 1.14
N GLN A 176 1.30 12.24 1.12
CA GLN A 176 0.37 12.39 -0.02
C GLN A 176 -0.10 13.84 -0.19
N THR A 177 -0.28 14.56 0.92
CA THR A 177 -0.62 15.99 0.93
C THR A 177 0.53 16.85 0.39
N TYR A 178 1.78 16.48 0.66
CA TYR A 178 2.95 17.20 0.13
C TYR A 178 3.05 17.09 -1.39
N ARG A 179 2.68 15.94 -1.99
CA ARG A 179 2.73 15.76 -3.45
C ARG A 179 1.93 16.80 -4.22
N GLY A 180 0.79 17.24 -3.67
CA GLY A 180 -0.01 18.33 -4.26
C GLY A 180 0.47 19.74 -3.89
N ASN A 181 1.07 19.91 -2.72
CA ASN A 181 1.39 21.23 -2.16
C ASN A 181 2.80 21.73 -2.49
N ILE A 182 3.77 20.82 -2.50
CA ILE A 182 5.22 21.07 -2.70
C ILE A 182 5.81 19.97 -3.60
N PRO A 183 5.32 19.83 -4.85
CA PRO A 183 5.72 18.75 -5.76
C PRO A 183 7.21 18.74 -6.12
N SER A 184 7.93 19.86 -5.98
CA SER A 184 9.34 19.92 -6.43
C SER A 184 10.27 18.97 -5.67
N ILE A 185 10.02 18.67 -4.39
CA ILE A 185 10.82 17.72 -3.60
C ILE A 185 10.77 16.31 -4.22
N PHE A 186 9.61 15.93 -4.78
CA PHE A 186 9.40 14.59 -5.32
C PHE A 186 10.02 14.39 -6.71
N LYS A 187 10.55 15.44 -7.34
CA LYS A 187 11.30 15.33 -8.61
C LYS A 187 12.60 14.55 -8.42
N THR A 188 13.29 14.70 -7.29
CA THR A 188 14.56 14.00 -7.00
C THR A 188 14.41 12.90 -5.97
N ASN A 189 13.34 12.92 -5.15
CA ASN A 189 13.13 11.96 -4.07
C ASN A 189 13.30 10.51 -4.53
N ALA A 190 14.10 9.74 -3.80
CA ALA A 190 14.27 8.31 -3.99
C ALA A 190 13.34 7.53 -3.05
N VAL A 191 13.36 7.85 -1.76
CA VAL A 191 12.64 7.13 -0.70
C VAL A 191 11.91 8.08 0.25
N THR A 192 10.82 7.59 0.82
CA THR A 192 10.10 8.24 1.91
C THR A 192 10.02 7.33 3.14
N VAL A 193 10.14 7.92 4.32
CA VAL A 193 10.05 7.23 5.62
C VAL A 193 8.90 7.81 6.43
N ILE A 194 8.13 6.93 7.06
CA ILE A 194 7.09 7.28 8.03
C ILE A 194 7.42 6.64 9.36
N SER A 195 7.30 7.38 10.46
CA SER A 195 7.62 6.84 11.79
C SER A 195 6.93 7.56 12.94
N ASP A 196 6.67 6.83 14.03
CA ASP A 196 6.34 7.37 15.36
C ASP A 196 7.52 7.20 16.36
N GLY A 197 8.70 6.83 15.86
CA GLY A 197 9.89 6.46 16.63
C GLY A 197 10.00 4.96 16.88
N VAL A 198 8.97 4.34 17.47
CA VAL A 198 8.97 2.90 17.81
C VAL A 198 8.74 2.04 16.57
N SER A 199 7.84 2.48 15.71
CA SER A 199 7.53 1.88 14.41
C SER A 199 8.04 2.77 13.29
N ALA A 200 8.58 2.16 12.23
CA ALA A 200 9.06 2.88 11.07
C ALA A 200 8.88 2.02 9.81
N ALA A 201 8.51 2.67 8.72
CA ALA A 201 8.37 2.01 7.43
C ALA A 201 8.80 2.95 6.30
N MET A 202 9.24 2.37 5.18
CA MET A 202 9.65 3.13 4.00
C MET A 202 9.00 2.65 2.71
N SER A 203 8.87 3.55 1.74
CA SER A 203 8.44 3.23 0.38
C SER A 203 8.82 4.34 -0.60
N SER A 204 8.20 4.30 -1.80
CA SER A 204 8.08 5.45 -2.69
C SER A 204 7.01 6.42 -2.19
N PHE A 205 7.19 7.72 -2.45
CA PHE A 205 6.17 8.74 -2.22
C PHE A 205 4.82 8.43 -2.92
N SER A 206 4.87 7.72 -4.05
CA SER A 206 3.69 7.32 -4.84
C SER A 206 3.06 5.99 -4.40
N GLY A 207 3.67 5.29 -3.44
CA GLY A 207 3.21 3.98 -2.98
C GLY A 207 1.98 4.10 -2.07
N GLY A 208 1.04 3.17 -2.25
CA GLY A 208 -0.03 2.92 -1.28
C GLY A 208 0.54 2.61 0.12
N PHE A 209 -0.27 2.80 1.16
CA PHE A 209 0.17 2.58 2.55
C PHE A 209 0.62 1.13 2.80
N GLU A 210 -0.06 0.16 2.17
CA GLU A 210 0.28 -1.27 2.18
C GLU A 210 1.65 -1.59 1.55
N HIS A 211 2.27 -0.64 0.86
CA HIS A 211 3.60 -0.77 0.28
C HIS A 211 4.70 -0.12 1.14
N TYR A 212 4.34 0.53 2.25
CA TYR A 212 5.31 0.97 3.25
C TYR A 212 5.68 -0.21 4.13
N ALA A 213 6.93 -0.67 3.99
CA ALA A 213 7.44 -1.84 4.66
C ALA A 213 8.47 -1.47 5.74
N PRO A 214 8.52 -2.21 6.86
CA PRO A 214 9.55 -2.01 7.86
C PRO A 214 10.93 -2.40 7.33
N TRP A 215 11.97 -1.80 7.91
CA TRP A 215 13.35 -2.24 7.72
C TRP A 215 13.88 -2.79 9.03
N LYS A 216 14.11 -4.12 9.08
CA LYS A 216 14.28 -4.85 10.34
C LYS A 216 15.72 -5.24 10.69
N THR A 217 16.72 -4.83 9.89
CA THR A 217 18.12 -5.25 10.05
C THR A 217 19.06 -4.07 9.81
N ILE A 218 20.22 -4.01 10.47
CA ILE A 218 21.24 -2.98 10.17
C ILE A 218 22.31 -3.50 9.21
N ASP A 219 22.74 -4.74 9.37
CA ASP A 219 23.82 -5.36 8.57
C ASP A 219 23.34 -6.59 7.78
N GLY A 220 22.04 -6.85 7.77
CA GLY A 220 21.41 -7.92 7.00
C GLY A 220 21.43 -9.30 7.62
N LYS A 221 22.00 -9.46 8.83
CA LYS A 221 22.11 -10.77 9.48
C LYS A 221 20.87 -11.10 10.29
N ASP A 222 20.62 -10.32 11.34
CA ASP A 222 19.60 -10.61 12.34
C ASP A 222 18.51 -9.54 12.36
N VAL A 223 17.27 -9.99 12.54
CA VAL A 223 16.12 -9.12 12.81
C VAL A 223 16.29 -8.47 14.19
N ILE A 224 16.23 -7.13 14.24
CA ILE A 224 16.40 -6.35 15.46
C ILE A 224 15.04 -5.89 15.95
N THR A 225 14.58 -6.45 17.07
CA THR A 225 13.35 -6.03 17.78
C THR A 225 13.64 -5.32 19.11
N SER A 226 14.91 -5.28 19.53
CA SER A 226 15.35 -4.72 20.81
C SER A 226 15.58 -3.20 20.78
N ARG A 227 15.44 -2.57 19.61
CA ARG A 227 15.68 -1.14 19.38
C ARG A 227 14.47 -0.49 18.69
N PRO A 228 14.28 0.84 18.81
CA PRO A 228 13.26 1.54 18.05
C PRO A 228 13.42 1.30 16.54
N ALA A 229 12.33 1.01 15.83
CA ALA A 229 12.40 0.71 14.40
C ALA A 229 12.94 1.89 13.58
N LEU A 230 12.78 3.13 14.05
CA LEU A 230 13.37 4.30 13.41
C LEU A 230 14.90 4.25 13.39
N GLU A 231 15.55 3.84 14.49
CA GLU A 231 17.01 3.67 14.54
C GLU A 231 17.45 2.58 13.56
N VAL A 232 16.77 1.43 13.61
CA VAL A 232 17.08 0.27 12.76
C VAL A 232 16.91 0.61 11.28
N LEU A 233 15.87 1.36 10.93
CA LEU A 233 15.65 1.81 9.56
C LEU A 233 16.70 2.85 9.14
N ILE A 234 17.00 3.86 9.97
CA ILE A 234 17.98 4.89 9.60
C ILE A 234 19.36 4.26 9.39
N LYS A 235 19.88 3.52 10.37
CA LYS A 235 21.18 2.81 10.25
C LYS A 235 21.14 1.68 9.21
N GLY A 236 19.95 1.13 8.98
CA GLY A 236 19.69 0.08 8.02
C GLY A 236 19.56 0.54 6.58
N VAL A 237 19.26 1.81 6.30
CA VAL A 237 18.99 2.32 4.94
C VAL A 237 19.94 3.46 4.56
N PHE A 238 20.19 4.38 5.48
CA PHE A 238 20.97 5.60 5.27
C PHE A 238 22.45 5.44 5.64
N ASP A 239 22.94 4.20 5.78
CA ASP A 239 24.37 3.96 5.64
C ASP A 239 24.81 4.45 4.25
N LYS A 240 25.91 5.20 4.15
CA LYS A 240 26.30 5.91 2.92
C LYS A 240 26.43 4.97 1.71
N HIS A 241 27.12 3.84 1.87
CA HIS A 241 27.28 2.84 0.81
C HIS A 241 25.93 2.25 0.42
N ARG A 242 25.14 1.88 1.42
CA ARG A 242 23.83 1.26 1.21
C ARG A 242 22.82 2.18 0.56
N PHE A 243 22.76 3.45 0.98
CA PHE A 243 21.83 4.42 0.44
C PHE A 243 22.11 4.69 -1.03
N LEU A 244 23.39 4.85 -1.39
CA LEU A 244 23.79 4.98 -2.81
C LEU A 244 23.47 3.73 -3.61
N ASP A 245 23.67 2.54 -3.03
CA ASP A 245 23.29 1.29 -3.67
C ASP A 245 21.76 1.19 -3.88
N ILE A 246 20.97 1.57 -2.87
CA ILE A 246 19.51 1.62 -2.97
C ILE A 246 19.07 2.57 -4.08
N VAL A 247 19.63 3.78 -4.12
CA VAL A 247 19.35 4.78 -5.15
C VAL A 247 19.74 4.26 -6.54
N ARG A 248 20.90 3.61 -6.69
CA ARG A 248 21.38 3.16 -8.02
C ARG A 248 20.66 1.92 -8.54
N ASN A 249 20.35 0.97 -7.65
CA ASN A 249 20.02 -0.39 -8.02
C ASN A 249 18.65 -0.87 -7.52
N PHE A 250 18.00 -0.16 -6.59
CA PHE A 250 16.79 -0.63 -5.89
C PHE A 250 15.59 0.34 -5.95
N VAL A 251 15.67 1.37 -6.78
CA VAL A 251 14.52 2.21 -7.17
C VAL A 251 14.07 1.81 -8.57
N LEU A 252 12.87 1.24 -8.66
CA LEU A 252 12.31 0.69 -9.90
C LEU A 252 11.23 1.62 -10.46
N PHE A 253 11.37 1.98 -11.74
CA PHE A 253 10.30 2.56 -12.54
C PHE A 253 9.86 1.55 -13.61
N SER A 254 8.55 1.35 -13.75
CA SER A 254 7.95 0.38 -14.67
C SER A 254 6.76 0.99 -15.40
N ASP A 255 6.75 0.92 -16.73
CA ASP A 255 5.65 1.40 -17.57
C ASP A 255 4.56 0.33 -17.72
N GLU A 256 3.63 0.29 -16.77
CA GLU A 256 2.58 -0.73 -16.70
C GLU A 256 1.31 -0.28 -17.43
N SER A 257 0.37 -1.20 -17.64
CA SER A 257 -0.88 -0.90 -18.37
C SER A 257 -1.72 0.24 -17.78
N LYS A 258 -1.55 0.54 -16.48
CA LYS A 258 -2.22 1.64 -15.78
C LYS A 258 -1.39 2.93 -15.73
N GLY A 259 -0.20 2.93 -16.32
CA GLY A 259 0.77 4.03 -16.33
C GLY A 259 2.06 3.69 -15.58
N LEU A 260 2.94 4.70 -15.49
CA LEU A 260 4.24 4.58 -14.85
C LEU A 260 4.10 4.36 -13.34
N VAL A 261 4.71 3.30 -12.83
CA VAL A 261 4.74 2.97 -11.40
C VAL A 261 6.17 3.05 -10.87
N LYS A 262 6.33 3.66 -9.68
CA LYS A 262 7.58 3.68 -8.93
C LYS A 262 7.50 2.75 -7.71
N ARG A 263 8.51 1.90 -7.52
CA ARG A 263 8.67 1.01 -6.37
C ARG A 263 10.08 1.13 -5.78
N VAL A 264 10.19 0.89 -4.48
CA VAL A 264 11.47 0.79 -3.77
C VAL A 264 11.55 -0.62 -3.19
N ALA A 265 12.73 -1.24 -3.27
CA ALA A 265 12.92 -2.59 -2.74
C ALA A 265 12.72 -2.65 -1.22
N LYS A 266 12.12 -3.75 -0.76
CA LYS A 266 12.03 -4.08 0.67
C LYS A 266 13.35 -4.65 1.17
N TYR A 267 13.54 -4.68 2.48
CA TYR A 267 14.82 -5.08 3.07
C TYR A 267 15.23 -6.53 2.70
N HIS A 268 14.29 -7.49 2.68
CA HIS A 268 14.59 -8.87 2.26
C HIS A 268 15.06 -8.94 0.81
N GLN A 269 14.45 -8.14 -0.07
CA GLN A 269 14.83 -8.05 -1.49
C GLN A 269 16.24 -7.45 -1.63
N TYR A 270 16.55 -6.41 -0.84
CA TYR A 270 17.87 -5.78 -0.84
C TYR A 270 18.97 -6.78 -0.47
N TRP A 271 18.81 -7.49 0.64
CA TRP A 271 19.80 -8.45 1.12
C TRP A 271 19.94 -9.66 0.20
N ALA A 272 18.82 -10.25 -0.23
CA ALA A 272 18.81 -11.39 -1.14
C ALA A 272 19.52 -11.08 -2.47
N VAL A 273 19.24 -9.93 -3.07
CA VAL A 273 19.85 -9.53 -4.36
C VAL A 273 21.34 -9.29 -4.21
N ASN A 274 21.78 -8.61 -3.14
CA ASN A 274 23.20 -8.38 -2.89
C ASN A 274 23.95 -9.70 -2.67
N ALA A 275 23.42 -10.58 -1.83
CA ALA A 275 24.01 -11.89 -1.57
C ALA A 275 24.03 -12.76 -2.84
N ALA A 276 22.98 -12.72 -3.66
CA ALA A 276 22.92 -13.43 -4.93
C ALA A 276 23.94 -12.91 -5.95
N VAL A 277 24.14 -11.59 -6.03
CA VAL A 277 25.18 -10.98 -6.88
C VAL A 277 26.56 -11.45 -6.46
N ASP A 278 26.91 -11.34 -5.18
CA ASP A 278 28.23 -11.73 -4.69
C ASP A 278 28.49 -13.23 -4.85
N SER A 279 27.49 -14.08 -4.51
CA SER A 279 27.56 -15.52 -4.73
C SER A 279 27.77 -15.86 -6.21
N THR A 280 27.05 -15.19 -7.11
CA THR A 280 27.21 -15.37 -8.56
C THR A 280 28.60 -14.99 -9.03
N VAL A 281 29.13 -13.84 -8.59
CA VAL A 281 30.47 -13.37 -8.98
C VAL A 281 31.55 -14.36 -8.55
N ILE A 282 31.46 -14.87 -7.31
CA ILE A 282 32.38 -15.88 -6.78
C ILE A 282 32.28 -17.17 -7.60
N ALA A 283 31.07 -17.68 -7.84
CA ALA A 283 30.83 -18.91 -8.58
C ALA A 283 31.22 -18.83 -10.07
N ALA A 284 31.06 -17.66 -10.69
CA ALA A 284 31.43 -17.41 -12.08
C ALA A 284 32.94 -17.18 -12.27
N GLY A 285 33.67 -16.89 -11.19
CA GLY A 285 35.10 -16.62 -11.22
C GLY A 285 35.95 -17.78 -11.78
N PRO A 286 37.25 -17.56 -12.09
CA PRO A 286 38.13 -18.58 -12.67
C PRO A 286 38.27 -19.87 -11.86
N GLY A 287 38.10 -19.80 -10.53
CA GLY A 287 38.10 -20.94 -9.61
C GLY A 287 36.74 -21.28 -8.98
N GLY A 288 35.67 -20.63 -9.45
CA GLY A 288 34.32 -20.86 -8.95
C GLY A 288 33.73 -22.18 -9.48
N ASP A 289 32.79 -22.73 -8.72
CA ASP A 289 32.17 -24.04 -8.96
C ASP A 289 30.89 -23.99 -9.80
N ARG A 290 30.57 -22.83 -10.38
CA ARG A 290 29.37 -22.57 -11.21
C ARG A 290 28.03 -22.68 -10.48
N ARG A 291 28.05 -22.80 -9.16
CA ARG A 291 26.85 -22.89 -8.31
C ARG A 291 26.58 -21.54 -7.67
N GLY A 292 25.69 -20.76 -8.29
CA GLY A 292 25.37 -19.40 -7.86
C GLY A 292 24.53 -19.33 -6.58
N GLY A 293 23.90 -20.42 -6.18
CA GLY A 293 23.12 -20.64 -4.97
C GLY A 293 21.60 -20.65 -5.19
N VAL A 294 20.84 -20.76 -4.10
CA VAL A 294 19.37 -20.71 -4.12
C VAL A 294 18.83 -19.60 -3.22
N VAL A 295 17.93 -18.78 -3.75
CA VAL A 295 17.14 -17.81 -2.98
C VAL A 295 15.76 -18.41 -2.74
N TRP A 296 15.43 -18.69 -1.47
CA TRP A 296 14.11 -19.21 -1.09
C TRP A 296 13.27 -18.13 -0.43
N HIS A 297 12.31 -17.63 -1.19
CA HIS A 297 11.48 -16.51 -0.79
C HIS A 297 10.02 -16.87 -1.02
N THR A 298 9.20 -16.80 0.02
CA THR A 298 7.83 -17.31 -0.04
C THR A 298 7.01 -16.69 -1.18
N GLN A 299 6.11 -17.49 -1.75
CA GLN A 299 5.22 -17.02 -2.82
C GLN A 299 4.35 -15.87 -2.30
N GLY A 300 4.53 -14.67 -2.84
CA GLY A 300 3.99 -13.50 -2.17
C GLY A 300 4.97 -12.34 -2.05
N SER A 301 6.24 -12.67 -1.80
CA SER A 301 7.24 -11.74 -1.28
C SER A 301 7.80 -10.74 -2.29
N GLY A 302 7.62 -10.99 -3.59
CA GLY A 302 8.15 -10.16 -4.67
C GLY A 302 9.34 -10.73 -5.46
N LYS A 303 9.53 -12.06 -5.49
CA LYS A 303 10.60 -12.75 -6.25
C LYS A 303 10.84 -12.25 -7.68
N SER A 304 9.78 -12.01 -8.46
CA SER A 304 9.95 -11.53 -9.84
C SER A 304 10.59 -10.14 -9.89
N ILE A 305 10.31 -9.29 -8.89
CA ILE A 305 10.98 -7.99 -8.73
C ILE A 305 12.43 -8.20 -8.28
N GLU A 306 12.69 -9.15 -7.38
CA GLU A 306 14.07 -9.49 -6.97
C GLU A 306 14.93 -9.96 -8.14
N MET A 307 14.39 -10.80 -9.02
CA MET A 307 15.05 -11.22 -10.26
C MET A 307 15.39 -10.04 -11.16
N LEU A 308 14.47 -9.08 -11.29
CA LEU A 308 14.67 -7.86 -12.07
C LEU A 308 15.77 -6.97 -11.47
N LEU A 309 15.76 -6.79 -10.15
CA LEU A 309 16.76 -6.03 -9.41
C LEU A 309 18.14 -6.70 -9.49
N TYR A 310 18.19 -8.02 -9.35
CA TYR A 310 19.37 -8.85 -9.58
C TYR A 310 19.92 -8.64 -10.99
N ALA A 311 19.07 -8.75 -12.02
CA ALA A 311 19.49 -8.53 -13.41
C ALA A 311 20.06 -7.12 -13.62
N ALA A 312 19.38 -6.09 -13.09
CA ALA A 312 19.84 -4.72 -13.19
C ALA A 312 21.20 -4.49 -12.52
N LYS A 313 21.42 -5.10 -11.35
CA LYS A 313 22.66 -4.95 -10.57
C LYS A 313 23.82 -5.76 -11.15
N ILE A 314 23.64 -7.06 -11.42
CA ILE A 314 24.72 -7.93 -11.92
C ILE A 314 25.22 -7.50 -13.31
N MET A 315 24.35 -6.93 -14.15
CA MET A 315 24.76 -6.41 -15.47
C MET A 315 25.66 -5.17 -15.37
N ARG A 316 25.60 -4.44 -14.26
CA ARG A 316 26.47 -3.28 -13.99
C ARG A 316 27.75 -3.66 -13.25
N ASP A 317 27.85 -4.89 -12.76
CA ASP A 317 29.00 -5.33 -11.98
C ASP A 317 30.21 -5.54 -12.89
N GLU A 318 31.23 -4.71 -12.70
CA GLU A 318 32.45 -4.75 -13.52
C GLU A 318 33.18 -6.09 -13.41
N ARG A 319 33.03 -6.82 -12.29
CA ARG A 319 33.62 -8.15 -12.06
C ARG A 319 33.07 -9.20 -13.05
N MET A 320 31.90 -8.95 -13.65
CA MET A 320 31.25 -9.86 -14.61
C MET A 320 31.49 -9.51 -16.08
N GLY A 321 32.05 -8.34 -16.39
CA GLY A 321 32.42 -7.95 -17.75
C GLY A 321 31.28 -8.02 -18.78
N ASN A 322 30.15 -7.36 -18.49
CA ASN A 322 28.91 -7.38 -19.28
C ASN A 322 28.35 -8.81 -19.52
N PRO A 323 27.79 -9.45 -18.49
CA PRO A 323 27.35 -10.83 -18.55
C PRO A 323 26.12 -11.02 -19.46
N THR A 324 25.87 -12.28 -19.86
CA THR A 324 24.62 -12.69 -20.51
C THR A 324 23.74 -13.41 -19.48
N LEU A 325 22.52 -12.92 -19.28
CA LEU A 325 21.52 -13.53 -18.39
C LEU A 325 20.54 -14.39 -19.20
N VAL A 326 20.30 -15.61 -18.75
CA VAL A 326 19.35 -16.55 -19.35
C VAL A 326 18.32 -16.92 -18.28
N PHE A 327 17.17 -16.26 -18.35
CA PHE A 327 16.02 -16.58 -17.51
C PHE A 327 15.31 -17.81 -18.06
N VAL A 328 15.21 -18.83 -17.23
CA VAL A 328 14.60 -20.11 -17.56
C VAL A 328 13.36 -20.30 -16.71
N THR A 329 12.24 -20.53 -17.39
CA THR A 329 10.96 -20.84 -16.77
C THR A 329 10.45 -22.21 -17.26
N ASP A 330 9.59 -22.85 -16.46
CA ASP A 330 9.03 -24.18 -16.79
C ASP A 330 8.03 -24.10 -17.96
N ARG A 331 7.24 -23.01 -18.03
CA ARG A 331 6.11 -22.87 -18.96
C ARG A 331 6.13 -21.54 -19.69
N ASN A 332 5.68 -21.57 -20.95
CA ASN A 332 5.51 -20.36 -21.77
C ASN A 332 4.64 -19.29 -21.09
N ASP A 333 3.61 -19.66 -20.33
CA ASP A 333 2.77 -18.66 -19.63
C ASP A 333 3.50 -17.96 -18.48
N LEU A 334 4.42 -18.65 -17.80
CA LEU A 334 5.28 -18.07 -16.76
C LEU A 334 6.35 -17.18 -17.40
N ASP A 335 6.93 -17.64 -18.51
CA ASP A 335 7.86 -16.88 -19.34
C ASP A 335 7.23 -15.56 -19.81
N ASP A 336 6.05 -15.65 -20.43
CA ASP A 336 5.29 -14.50 -20.94
C ASP A 336 4.96 -13.50 -19.82
N GLN A 337 4.71 -14.00 -18.60
CA GLN A 337 4.40 -13.14 -17.46
C GLN A 337 5.64 -12.47 -16.88
N LEU A 338 6.72 -13.23 -16.64
CA LEU A 338 7.96 -12.68 -16.09
C LEU A 338 8.57 -11.67 -17.08
N PHE A 339 8.61 -12.02 -18.36
CA PHE A 339 9.04 -11.12 -19.42
C PHE A 339 8.09 -9.93 -19.58
N GLY A 340 6.81 -10.17 -19.87
CA GLY A 340 5.88 -9.14 -20.32
C GLY A 340 5.34 -8.24 -19.22
N GLU A 341 5.12 -8.75 -18.01
CA GLU A 341 4.56 -7.97 -16.90
C GLU A 341 5.64 -7.33 -16.01
N VAL A 342 6.87 -7.85 -15.98
CA VAL A 342 7.93 -7.40 -15.03
C VAL A 342 9.17 -6.84 -15.73
N PHE A 343 9.77 -7.54 -16.68
CA PHE A 343 11.05 -7.14 -17.27
C PHE A 343 10.92 -6.16 -18.44
N ALA A 344 10.02 -6.42 -19.40
CA ALA A 344 9.79 -5.57 -20.56
C ALA A 344 9.40 -4.12 -20.20
N PRO A 345 8.52 -3.86 -19.21
CA PRO A 345 8.16 -2.48 -18.84
C PRO A 345 9.20 -1.77 -17.96
N ALA A 346 10.22 -2.47 -17.45
CA ALA A 346 11.16 -1.92 -16.49
C ALA A 346 12.19 -0.97 -17.12
N LEU A 347 12.34 0.22 -16.55
CA LEU A 347 13.28 1.24 -17.03
C LEU A 347 14.69 1.11 -16.44
N ILE A 348 14.85 0.27 -15.41
CA ILE A 348 16.11 0.10 -14.67
C ILE A 348 17.12 -0.77 -15.43
N LEU A 349 16.72 -1.58 -16.41
CA LEU A 349 17.62 -2.51 -17.08
C LEU A 349 18.63 -1.79 -18.01
N PRO A 350 19.93 -2.16 -17.99
CA PRO A 350 20.92 -1.60 -18.91
C PRO A 350 20.69 -1.99 -20.38
N GLU A 351 20.19 -3.20 -20.62
CA GLU A 351 19.85 -3.70 -21.96
C GLU A 351 18.38 -4.13 -22.02
N LYS A 352 17.80 -4.09 -23.23
CA LYS A 352 16.43 -4.56 -23.44
C LYS A 352 16.38 -6.08 -23.33
N PRO A 353 15.44 -6.65 -22.53
CA PRO A 353 15.23 -8.08 -22.49
C PRO A 353 14.64 -8.60 -23.80
N LEU A 354 14.98 -9.83 -24.16
CA LEU A 354 14.52 -10.52 -25.36
C LEU A 354 13.92 -11.87 -24.96
N GLN A 355 12.83 -12.27 -25.59
CA GLN A 355 12.20 -13.58 -25.41
C GLN A 355 12.47 -14.45 -26.63
N ALA A 356 13.04 -15.63 -26.43
CA ALA A 356 13.33 -16.55 -27.54
C ALA A 356 12.02 -17.14 -28.08
N GLU A 357 11.73 -17.02 -29.37
CA GLU A 357 10.48 -17.53 -29.95
C GLU A 357 10.51 -19.06 -30.11
N ASP A 358 11.61 -19.57 -30.64
CA ASP A 358 11.80 -20.99 -30.93
C ASP A 358 13.26 -21.45 -30.67
N ARG A 359 13.56 -22.71 -30.99
CA ARG A 359 14.90 -23.29 -30.80
C ARG A 359 15.97 -22.63 -31.67
N LYS A 360 15.62 -22.21 -32.89
CA LYS A 360 16.54 -21.60 -33.83
C LYS A 360 16.89 -20.18 -33.37
N ASP A 361 15.89 -19.44 -32.94
CA ASP A 361 16.05 -18.10 -32.38
C ASP A 361 16.89 -18.12 -31.09
N LEU A 362 16.60 -19.03 -30.16
CA LEU A 362 17.42 -19.22 -28.94
C LEU A 362 18.92 -19.41 -29.26
N ARG A 363 19.23 -20.22 -30.28
CA ARG A 363 20.61 -20.46 -30.72
C ARG A 363 21.27 -19.22 -31.30
N VAL A 364 20.52 -18.37 -32.02
CA VAL A 364 21.02 -17.09 -32.52
C VAL A 364 21.28 -16.15 -31.35
N LEU A 365 20.33 -16.04 -30.42
CA LEU A 365 20.44 -15.16 -29.25
C LEU A 365 21.62 -15.55 -28.37
N LEU A 366 21.93 -16.83 -28.18
CA LEU A 366 23.02 -17.27 -27.30
C LEU A 366 24.43 -17.23 -27.92
N ARG A 367 24.56 -17.08 -29.25
CA ARG A 367 25.86 -16.98 -29.95
C ARG A 367 26.50 -15.58 -29.91
N ARG A 368 26.03 -14.69 -29.03
CA ARG A 368 26.52 -13.31 -28.90
C ARG A 368 27.87 -13.22 -28.18
N ALA A 369 28.65 -12.21 -28.56
CA ALA A 369 29.97 -11.96 -27.98
C ALA A 369 29.93 -11.45 -26.52
N SER A 370 28.93 -10.66 -26.14
CA SER A 370 28.77 -10.08 -24.80
C SER A 370 27.33 -9.64 -24.53
N GLY A 371 26.98 -9.39 -23.26
CA GLY A 371 25.70 -8.79 -22.86
C GLY A 371 24.47 -9.65 -23.12
N GLY A 372 23.29 -9.12 -22.85
CA GLY A 372 22.00 -9.73 -23.15
C GLY A 372 21.22 -10.25 -21.94
N ILE A 373 19.91 -10.03 -21.98
CA ILE A 373 18.93 -10.65 -21.09
C ILE A 373 17.97 -11.46 -21.96
N ILE A 374 17.97 -12.78 -21.79
CA ILE A 374 17.25 -13.73 -22.66
C ILE A 374 16.28 -14.54 -21.82
N PHE A 375 15.01 -14.56 -22.23
CA PHE A 375 13.95 -15.39 -21.67
C PHE A 375 13.72 -16.61 -22.54
N THR A 376 13.63 -17.78 -21.92
CA THR A 376 13.43 -19.05 -22.62
C THR A 376 12.82 -20.10 -21.69
N THR A 377 12.33 -21.17 -22.29
CA THR A 377 11.90 -22.37 -21.56
C THR A 377 12.89 -23.52 -21.78
N LEU A 378 12.88 -24.49 -20.87
CA LEU A 378 13.78 -25.66 -20.96
C LEU A 378 13.59 -26.47 -22.24
N GLN A 379 12.36 -26.55 -22.76
CA GLN A 379 12.03 -27.37 -23.93
C GLN A 379 12.70 -26.83 -25.21
N LYS A 380 13.14 -25.56 -25.21
CA LYS A 380 13.87 -24.94 -26.32
C LYS A 380 15.34 -25.39 -26.40
N PHE A 381 15.88 -26.00 -25.33
CA PHE A 381 17.20 -26.62 -25.32
C PHE A 381 17.20 -28.08 -25.80
N ALA A 382 16.05 -28.67 -26.12
CA ALA A 382 16.01 -30.04 -26.63
C ALA A 382 16.75 -30.16 -27.97
N PRO A 383 17.49 -31.26 -28.20
CA PRO A 383 18.28 -31.45 -29.41
C PRO A 383 17.40 -31.56 -30.66
N GLU A 384 18.02 -31.42 -31.84
CA GLU A 384 17.34 -31.62 -33.13
C GLU A 384 17.01 -33.11 -33.33
N VAL A 385 15.91 -33.38 -34.03
CA VAL A 385 15.41 -34.75 -34.25
C VAL A 385 16.48 -35.59 -34.95
N GLY A 386 16.94 -36.66 -34.28
CA GLY A 386 17.98 -37.56 -34.80
C GLY A 386 19.42 -37.26 -34.35
N VAL A 387 19.63 -36.29 -33.45
CA VAL A 387 20.93 -35.95 -32.87
C VAL A 387 20.85 -36.06 -31.34
N ASP A 388 21.75 -36.82 -30.71
CA ASP A 388 21.73 -37.00 -29.24
C ASP A 388 22.44 -35.89 -28.45
N ILE A 389 23.25 -35.07 -29.13
CA ILE A 389 24.10 -34.05 -28.50
C ILE A 389 23.69 -32.66 -28.97
N ASN A 390 23.41 -31.77 -28.01
CA ASN A 390 23.18 -30.36 -28.31
C ASN A 390 24.53 -29.66 -28.56
N PRO A 391 24.71 -28.88 -29.64
CA PRO A 391 25.94 -28.13 -29.84
C PRO A 391 26.17 -27.15 -28.69
N ILE A 392 27.43 -26.96 -28.30
CA ILE A 392 27.84 -25.87 -27.41
C ILE A 392 27.43 -24.55 -28.07
N LEU A 393 26.54 -23.81 -27.41
CA LEU A 393 26.05 -22.52 -27.90
C LEU A 393 26.99 -21.40 -27.46
N THR A 394 27.53 -21.51 -26.26
CA THR A 394 28.56 -20.63 -25.70
C THR A 394 29.26 -21.32 -24.54
N ASP A 395 30.58 -21.15 -24.45
CA ASP A 395 31.44 -21.63 -23.36
C ASP A 395 31.88 -20.49 -22.42
N ARG A 396 31.33 -19.29 -22.60
CA ARG A 396 31.63 -18.11 -21.80
C ARG A 396 31.30 -18.34 -20.31
N ARG A 397 32.22 -17.92 -19.45
CA ARG A 397 32.08 -17.98 -17.98
C ARG A 397 31.11 -16.95 -17.41
N ASN A 398 30.92 -15.84 -18.12
CA ASN A 398 30.01 -14.76 -17.73
C ASN A 398 28.60 -14.93 -18.33
N VAL A 399 28.13 -16.18 -18.39
CA VAL A 399 26.74 -16.53 -18.68
C VAL A 399 26.11 -17.01 -17.39
N ILE A 400 24.95 -16.46 -17.06
CA ILE A 400 24.22 -16.80 -15.83
C ILE A 400 22.87 -17.34 -16.21
N VAL A 401 22.55 -18.55 -15.79
CA VAL A 401 21.23 -19.14 -15.90
C VAL A 401 20.47 -18.87 -14.61
N VAL A 402 19.37 -18.13 -14.71
CA VAL A 402 18.49 -17.83 -13.58
C VAL A 402 17.22 -18.66 -13.74
N ALA A 403 16.99 -19.59 -12.82
CA ALA A 403 15.84 -20.48 -12.82
C ALA A 403 14.74 -19.95 -11.88
N ASP A 404 13.52 -19.81 -12.40
CA ASP A 404 12.32 -19.56 -11.57
C ASP A 404 11.72 -20.90 -11.12
N GLU A 405 11.21 -20.98 -9.89
CA GLU A 405 10.72 -22.20 -9.24
C GLU A 405 11.71 -23.38 -9.32
N ALA A 406 12.95 -23.16 -8.91
CA ALA A 406 14.05 -24.12 -8.99
C ALA A 406 13.82 -25.42 -8.14
N HIS A 407 13.01 -26.35 -8.65
CA HIS A 407 12.66 -27.64 -8.03
C HIS A 407 12.86 -28.85 -8.95
N ARG A 408 13.21 -30.01 -8.37
CA ARG A 408 13.66 -31.22 -9.11
C ARG A 408 12.67 -31.74 -10.17
N SER A 409 11.37 -31.72 -9.87
CA SER A 409 10.33 -32.28 -10.74
C SER A 409 10.11 -31.46 -12.02
N GLN A 410 10.35 -30.15 -11.96
CA GLN A 410 10.09 -29.23 -13.07
C GLN A 410 11.25 -29.19 -14.08
N TYR A 411 12.48 -29.27 -13.59
CA TYR A 411 13.67 -29.16 -14.45
C TYR A 411 14.13 -30.49 -15.05
N GLY A 412 13.49 -31.60 -14.66
CA GLY A 412 13.75 -32.92 -15.22
C GLY A 412 15.20 -33.35 -15.03
N PHE A 413 15.77 -33.18 -13.84
CA PHE A 413 17.16 -33.56 -13.55
C PHE A 413 17.37 -35.08 -13.41
N GLY A 414 16.31 -35.89 -13.48
CA GLY A 414 16.38 -37.36 -13.47
C GLY A 414 16.61 -37.97 -14.85
N GLU A 415 17.17 -39.17 -14.88
CA GLU A 415 17.27 -40.01 -16.08
C GLU A 415 16.05 -40.94 -16.13
N SER A 416 15.42 -41.09 -17.31
CA SER A 416 14.32 -42.05 -17.51
C SER A 416 14.71 -43.10 -18.54
N LEU A 417 14.31 -44.35 -18.34
CA LEU A 417 14.52 -45.41 -19.34
C LEU A 417 13.44 -45.32 -20.42
N SER A 418 13.86 -45.18 -21.67
CA SER A 418 12.99 -45.31 -22.84
C SER A 418 12.54 -46.77 -23.02
N GLN A 419 11.44 -47.00 -23.75
CA GLN A 419 10.90 -48.34 -24.03
C GLN A 419 11.88 -49.30 -24.73
N ASP A 420 12.94 -48.77 -25.35
CA ASP A 420 14.01 -49.52 -26.03
C ASP A 420 15.24 -49.79 -25.13
N GLY A 421 15.17 -49.44 -23.84
CA GLY A 421 16.27 -49.63 -22.89
C GLY A 421 17.34 -48.53 -22.93
N THR A 422 17.14 -47.45 -23.69
CA THR A 422 18.06 -46.30 -23.70
C THR A 422 17.78 -45.33 -22.55
N LEU A 423 18.84 -44.88 -21.87
CA LEU A 423 18.77 -43.84 -20.83
C LEU A 423 18.47 -42.48 -21.48
N LYS A 424 17.24 -42.00 -21.34
CA LYS A 424 16.84 -40.64 -21.70
C LYS A 424 17.36 -39.69 -20.63
N SER A 425 18.34 -38.88 -21.03
CA SER A 425 18.85 -37.79 -20.21
C SER A 425 17.78 -36.71 -19.99
N GLY A 426 17.75 -36.16 -18.79
CA GLY A 426 16.91 -35.04 -18.41
C GLY A 426 17.10 -33.77 -19.25
N MET A 427 16.05 -32.97 -19.45
CA MET A 427 16.10 -31.73 -20.25
C MET A 427 17.14 -30.72 -19.74
N ALA A 428 17.35 -30.64 -18.42
CA ALA A 428 18.38 -29.79 -17.84
C ALA A 428 19.82 -30.21 -18.22
N LYS A 429 20.06 -31.48 -18.55
CA LYS A 429 21.37 -31.92 -19.06
C LYS A 429 21.68 -31.25 -20.40
N HIS A 430 20.72 -31.23 -21.32
CA HIS A 430 20.91 -30.60 -22.64
C HIS A 430 21.18 -29.09 -22.55
N MET A 431 20.63 -28.41 -21.54
CA MET A 431 20.94 -27.02 -21.26
C MET A 431 22.39 -26.85 -20.75
N ARG A 432 22.83 -27.72 -19.83
CA ARG A 432 24.22 -27.69 -19.33
C ARG A 432 25.24 -28.02 -20.40
N ASP A 433 24.95 -28.98 -21.26
CA ASP A 433 25.81 -29.32 -22.39
C ASP A 433 25.92 -28.17 -23.40
N ALA A 434 24.83 -27.40 -23.57
CA ALA A 434 24.80 -26.22 -24.43
C ALA A 434 25.51 -24.99 -23.83
N LEU A 435 25.57 -24.89 -22.50
CA LEU A 435 26.09 -23.76 -21.72
C LEU A 435 27.12 -24.21 -20.66
N PRO A 436 28.21 -24.91 -21.04
CA PRO A 436 29.12 -25.56 -20.09
C PRO A 436 29.87 -24.61 -19.15
N GLY A 437 30.01 -23.33 -19.52
CA GLY A 437 30.67 -22.29 -18.71
C GLY A 437 29.72 -21.52 -17.78
N ALA A 438 28.41 -21.75 -17.86
CA ALA A 438 27.42 -20.91 -17.18
C ALA A 438 27.33 -21.17 -15.68
N THR A 439 26.96 -20.13 -14.93
CA THR A 439 26.66 -20.20 -13.49
C THR A 439 25.16 -20.31 -13.27
N TYR A 440 24.71 -21.18 -12.37
CA TYR A 440 23.30 -21.47 -12.13
C TYR A 440 22.82 -20.86 -10.82
N LEU A 441 21.82 -19.97 -10.89
CA LEU A 441 21.16 -19.35 -9.75
C LEU A 441 19.69 -19.77 -9.74
N GLY A 442 19.19 -20.22 -8.59
CA GLY A 442 17.80 -20.64 -8.43
C GLY A 442 17.00 -19.69 -7.55
N PHE A 443 15.79 -19.35 -7.94
CA PHE A 443 14.79 -18.74 -7.06
C PHE A 443 13.64 -19.72 -6.87
N THR A 444 13.11 -19.82 -5.64
CA THR A 444 12.00 -20.73 -5.35
C THR A 444 11.03 -20.14 -4.32
N GLY A 445 9.74 -20.48 -4.47
CA GLY A 445 8.69 -20.15 -3.50
C GLY A 445 8.54 -21.15 -2.37
N THR A 446 9.09 -22.34 -2.55
CA THR A 446 8.93 -23.48 -1.65
C THR A 446 10.31 -24.03 -1.27
N PRO A 447 10.49 -24.51 -0.03
CA PRO A 447 11.74 -25.10 0.41
C PRO A 447 12.07 -26.32 -0.44
N ILE A 448 13.36 -26.51 -0.72
CA ILE A 448 13.96 -27.72 -1.28
C ILE A 448 13.95 -28.80 -0.20
N GLU A 449 13.41 -29.99 -0.52
CA GLU A 449 13.34 -31.13 0.39
C GLU A 449 14.73 -31.44 0.98
N SER A 450 14.80 -31.78 2.27
CA SER A 450 16.06 -32.09 2.96
C SER A 450 16.83 -33.28 2.37
N THR A 451 16.14 -34.16 1.63
CA THR A 451 16.68 -35.31 0.90
C THR A 451 17.13 -34.97 -0.53
N ASP A 452 16.87 -33.76 -1.01
CA ASP A 452 17.15 -33.34 -2.39
C ASP A 452 18.62 -32.88 -2.58
N LYS A 453 19.51 -33.89 -2.62
CA LYS A 453 20.93 -33.70 -2.99
C LYS A 453 21.12 -33.19 -4.42
N SER A 454 20.10 -33.31 -5.29
CA SER A 454 20.22 -32.99 -6.72
C SER A 454 20.11 -31.48 -6.96
N THR A 455 19.18 -30.78 -6.33
CA THR A 455 19.03 -29.33 -6.50
C THR A 455 20.26 -28.58 -5.96
N ARG A 456 20.79 -29.00 -4.80
CA ARG A 456 22.03 -28.45 -4.24
C ARG A 456 23.27 -28.73 -5.09
N SER A 457 23.27 -29.84 -5.84
CA SER A 457 24.37 -30.16 -6.76
C SER A 457 24.44 -29.23 -7.98
N VAL A 458 23.31 -28.63 -8.36
CA VAL A 458 23.20 -27.77 -9.55
C VAL A 458 23.29 -26.30 -9.19
N PHE A 459 22.51 -25.86 -8.20
CA PHE A 459 22.42 -24.46 -7.84
C PHE A 459 23.37 -24.10 -6.70
N GLY A 460 23.61 -25.00 -5.74
CA GLY A 460 24.39 -24.73 -4.53
C GLY A 460 23.52 -24.70 -3.28
N GLU A 461 24.06 -24.15 -2.18
CA GLU A 461 23.33 -23.98 -0.93
C GLU A 461 22.40 -22.75 -0.98
N TYR A 462 21.56 -22.60 0.05
CA TYR A 462 20.75 -21.40 0.20
C TYR A 462 21.64 -20.17 0.44
N ILE A 463 21.37 -19.11 -0.31
CA ILE A 463 22.00 -17.80 -0.20
C ILE A 463 21.24 -16.96 0.82
N ASP A 464 19.91 -16.96 0.70
CA ASP A 464 19.00 -16.19 1.53
C ASP A 464 17.64 -16.87 1.64
N VAL A 465 17.00 -16.73 2.80
CA VAL A 465 15.71 -17.35 3.12
C VAL A 465 14.76 -16.31 3.71
N TYR A 466 13.60 -16.18 3.07
CA TYR A 466 12.48 -15.37 3.52
C TYR A 466 11.20 -16.22 3.52
N ASP A 467 10.90 -16.81 4.68
CA ASP A 467 9.84 -17.79 4.87
C ASP A 467 8.44 -17.17 4.98
N LEU A 468 7.43 -18.01 5.24
CA LEU A 468 6.03 -17.59 5.31
C LEU A 468 5.75 -16.80 6.60
N THR A 469 6.31 -17.22 7.74
CA THR A 469 6.20 -16.51 9.02
C THR A 469 6.68 -15.08 8.89
N ARG A 470 7.92 -14.90 8.43
CA ARG A 470 8.51 -13.58 8.27
C ARG A 470 7.72 -12.71 7.29
N ALA A 471 7.23 -13.31 6.20
CA ALA A 471 6.40 -12.60 5.24
C ALA A 471 5.06 -12.11 5.81
N VAL A 472 4.41 -12.88 6.69
CA VAL A 472 3.19 -12.47 7.37
C VAL A 472 3.48 -11.40 8.43
N GLU A 473 4.52 -11.58 9.25
CA GLU A 473 4.94 -10.62 10.28
C GLU A 473 5.36 -9.25 9.70
N ASP A 474 5.92 -9.26 8.49
CA ASP A 474 6.33 -8.05 7.76
C ASP A 474 5.17 -7.42 6.97
N GLY A 475 3.98 -8.04 6.98
CA GLY A 475 2.84 -7.60 6.18
C GLY A 475 3.07 -7.71 4.66
N ALA A 476 3.99 -8.58 4.22
CA ALA A 476 4.21 -8.88 2.81
C ALA A 476 3.15 -9.84 2.25
N THR A 477 2.62 -10.73 3.09
CA THR A 477 1.51 -11.65 2.80
C THR A 477 0.51 -11.68 3.95
N VAL A 478 -0.68 -12.22 3.70
CA VAL A 478 -1.69 -12.49 4.73
C VAL A 478 -1.76 -13.99 5.05
N LYS A 479 -2.27 -14.35 6.22
CA LYS A 479 -2.47 -15.75 6.63
C LYS A 479 -3.44 -16.50 5.71
N ILE A 480 -3.29 -17.83 5.66
CA ILE A 480 -4.19 -18.71 4.91
C ILE A 480 -5.01 -19.55 5.90
N PHE A 481 -6.32 -19.32 5.90
CA PHE A 481 -7.30 -20.08 6.66
C PHE A 481 -7.85 -21.24 5.83
N TYR A 482 -8.22 -22.30 6.52
CA TYR A 482 -8.70 -23.53 5.94
C TYR A 482 -10.08 -23.90 6.50
N GLU A 483 -10.99 -24.24 5.60
CA GLU A 483 -12.34 -24.68 5.91
C GLU A 483 -12.63 -25.99 5.16
N SER A 484 -12.88 -27.05 5.92
CA SER A 484 -13.22 -28.36 5.37
C SER A 484 -14.72 -28.46 5.13
N ARG A 485 -15.13 -28.58 3.86
CA ARG A 485 -16.52 -28.83 3.44
C ARG A 485 -16.62 -30.12 2.66
N LEU A 486 -16.19 -31.23 3.27
CA LEU A 486 -16.25 -32.54 2.64
C LEU A 486 -17.69 -32.85 2.21
N ALA A 487 -17.92 -32.87 0.89
CA ALA A 487 -19.16 -33.38 0.33
C ALA A 487 -19.18 -34.89 0.59
N LYS A 488 -19.90 -35.33 1.64
CA LYS A 488 -20.05 -36.76 1.96
C LYS A 488 -20.65 -37.45 0.75
N VAL A 489 -19.81 -38.20 0.04
CA VAL A 489 -20.29 -39.09 -1.01
C VAL A 489 -21.09 -40.18 -0.28
N MET A 490 -22.41 -40.13 -0.36
CA MET A 490 -23.26 -41.26 -0.02
C MET A 490 -23.06 -42.30 -1.13
N LEU A 491 -21.89 -42.94 -1.15
CA LEU A 491 -21.70 -44.14 -1.94
C LEU A 491 -22.59 -45.22 -1.30
N ASP A 492 -23.43 -45.84 -2.11
CA ASP A 492 -24.18 -47.01 -1.69
C ASP A 492 -23.21 -48.07 -1.15
N THR A 493 -23.58 -48.74 -0.05
CA THR A 493 -22.72 -49.72 0.67
C THR A 493 -22.26 -50.90 -0.20
N SER A 494 -22.82 -51.06 -1.38
CA SER A 494 -22.40 -52.00 -2.43
C SER A 494 -21.10 -51.62 -3.15
N ASN A 495 -20.64 -50.36 -3.04
CA ASN A 495 -19.39 -49.87 -3.68
C ASN A 495 -18.20 -49.76 -2.70
N TYR A 496 -18.43 -49.85 -1.39
CA TYR A 496 -17.35 -49.82 -0.38
C TYR A 496 -16.47 -51.06 -0.45
N GLY A 497 -17.06 -52.24 -0.69
CA GLY A 497 -16.29 -53.48 -0.91
C GLY A 497 -15.35 -53.41 -2.11
N THR A 498 -15.66 -52.57 -3.10
CA THR A 498 -14.81 -52.31 -4.27
C THR A 498 -13.66 -51.37 -3.93
N ILE A 499 -13.86 -50.42 -3.00
CA ILE A 499 -12.84 -49.44 -2.55
C ILE A 499 -11.88 -50.07 -1.52
N ASP A 500 -12.38 -50.88 -0.59
CA ASP A 500 -11.55 -51.62 0.37
C ASP A 500 -10.77 -52.76 -0.31
N ALA A 501 -11.37 -53.48 -1.27
CA ALA A 501 -10.61 -54.42 -2.11
C ALA A 501 -9.57 -53.72 -2.99
N LEU A 502 -9.83 -52.46 -3.39
CA LEU A 502 -8.85 -51.60 -4.07
C LEU A 502 -7.76 -51.09 -3.12
N ALA A 503 -8.03 -50.98 -1.82
CA ALA A 503 -7.06 -50.63 -0.78
C ALA A 503 -6.16 -51.83 -0.40
N ASP A 504 -6.71 -53.05 -0.41
CA ASP A 504 -5.97 -54.29 -0.14
C ASP A 504 -5.16 -54.78 -1.37
N GLU A 505 -5.61 -54.49 -2.60
CA GLU A 505 -4.82 -54.77 -3.82
C GLU A 505 -3.65 -53.76 -4.00
N ILE A 506 -3.63 -52.66 -3.22
CA ILE A 506 -2.52 -51.68 -3.19
C ILE A 506 -1.28 -52.22 -2.45
N THR A 507 -1.43 -53.23 -1.59
CA THR A 507 -0.33 -53.78 -0.77
C THR A 507 0.30 -55.07 -1.32
N GLU A 508 -0.41 -55.85 -2.14
CA GLU A 508 0.09 -57.15 -2.61
C GLU A 508 -0.05 -57.35 -4.13
N THR A 509 0.84 -56.74 -4.92
CA THR A 509 1.57 -57.32 -6.07
C THR A 509 2.02 -56.23 -7.05
N ALA A 510 3.28 -55.86 -6.94
CA ALA A 510 3.97 -55.01 -7.90
C ALA A 510 4.55 -55.89 -9.02
N GLU A 511 4.06 -55.72 -10.25
CA GLU A 511 4.88 -55.69 -11.47
C GLU A 511 4.03 -55.23 -12.68
N GLN A 512 4.68 -54.45 -13.56
CA GLN A 512 4.29 -53.93 -14.87
C GLN A 512 3.26 -52.76 -14.98
N ASP A 513 3.73 -51.75 -15.73
CA ASP A 513 3.15 -50.51 -16.31
C ASP A 513 2.49 -49.46 -15.38
N GLU A 514 3.32 -48.66 -14.71
CA GLU A 514 2.91 -47.57 -13.80
C GLU A 514 2.05 -46.48 -14.47
N ALA A 515 2.29 -46.16 -15.75
CA ALA A 515 1.57 -45.10 -16.45
C ALA A 515 0.11 -45.49 -16.77
N ALA A 516 -0.11 -46.74 -17.15
CA ALA A 516 -1.45 -47.26 -17.41
C ALA A 516 -2.27 -47.39 -16.11
N LYS A 517 -1.64 -47.84 -15.01
CA LYS A 517 -2.26 -47.94 -13.68
C LYS A 517 -2.61 -46.56 -13.10
N ALA A 518 -1.72 -45.57 -13.23
CA ALA A 518 -2.00 -44.19 -12.81
C ALA A 518 -3.17 -43.57 -13.59
N LYS A 519 -3.23 -43.81 -14.91
CA LYS A 519 -4.33 -43.31 -15.77
C LYS A 519 -5.68 -43.95 -15.41
N SER A 520 -5.70 -45.25 -15.13
CA SER A 520 -6.91 -45.97 -14.68
C SER A 520 -7.40 -45.48 -13.31
N ARG A 521 -6.47 -45.30 -12.35
CA ARG A 521 -6.76 -44.72 -11.03
C ARG A 521 -7.33 -43.31 -11.12
N TRP A 522 -6.73 -42.46 -11.96
CA TRP A 522 -7.19 -41.08 -12.18
C TRP A 522 -8.59 -41.02 -12.78
N ALA A 523 -8.91 -41.91 -13.73
CA ALA A 523 -10.24 -41.99 -14.34
C ALA A 523 -11.33 -42.43 -13.34
N ARG A 524 -11.02 -43.39 -12.45
CA ARG A 524 -11.95 -43.82 -11.39
C ARG A 524 -12.22 -42.69 -10.39
N LEU A 525 -11.17 -41.98 -9.96
CA LEU A 525 -11.31 -40.84 -9.06
C LEU A 525 -12.09 -39.70 -9.72
N GLU A 526 -11.85 -39.41 -10.99
CA GLU A 526 -12.59 -38.40 -11.75
C GLU A 526 -14.08 -38.72 -11.87
N ALA A 527 -14.44 -40.01 -12.01
CA ALA A 527 -15.83 -40.45 -12.03
C ALA A 527 -16.54 -40.24 -10.69
N ILE A 528 -15.84 -40.46 -9.56
CA ILE A 528 -16.38 -40.25 -8.22
C ILE A 528 -16.52 -38.75 -7.93
N VAL A 529 -15.48 -37.97 -8.19
CA VAL A 529 -15.46 -36.51 -7.95
C VAL A 529 -16.50 -35.81 -8.83
N GLY A 530 -16.63 -36.23 -10.08
CA GLY A 530 -17.58 -35.68 -11.05
C GLY A 530 -18.95 -36.37 -11.09
N ALA A 531 -19.36 -37.06 -10.03
CA ALA A 531 -20.69 -37.65 -9.93
C ALA A 531 -21.76 -36.55 -9.86
N GLU A 532 -22.88 -36.71 -10.58
CA GLU A 532 -23.88 -35.64 -10.75
C GLU A 532 -24.48 -35.14 -9.43
N GLU A 533 -24.83 -36.05 -8.53
CA GLU A 533 -25.39 -35.72 -7.20
C GLU A 533 -24.40 -34.89 -6.37
N ARG A 534 -23.11 -35.28 -6.39
CA ARG A 534 -22.04 -34.55 -5.70
C ARG A 534 -21.84 -33.16 -6.30
N LEU A 535 -21.82 -33.03 -7.62
CA LEU A 535 -21.65 -31.74 -8.29
C LEU A 535 -22.82 -30.79 -8.04
N ASN A 536 -24.05 -31.31 -7.89
CA ASN A 536 -25.20 -30.48 -7.50
C ASN A 536 -25.02 -29.91 -6.09
N LEU A 537 -24.64 -30.75 -5.12
CA LEU A 537 -24.38 -30.31 -3.74
C LEU A 537 -23.24 -29.28 -3.67
N ILE A 538 -22.16 -29.50 -4.43
CA ILE A 538 -21.04 -28.55 -4.48
C ILE A 538 -21.45 -27.24 -5.16
N ALA A 539 -22.24 -27.28 -6.23
CA ALA A 539 -22.72 -26.07 -6.87
C ALA A 539 -23.60 -25.23 -5.94
N GLU A 540 -24.52 -25.87 -5.21
CA GLU A 540 -25.37 -25.22 -4.20
C GLU A 540 -24.54 -24.59 -3.09
N ASP A 541 -23.58 -25.35 -2.53
CA ASP A 541 -22.70 -24.86 -1.47
C ASP A 541 -21.79 -23.71 -1.93
N ILE A 542 -21.18 -23.81 -3.12
CA ILE A 542 -20.34 -22.73 -3.67
C ILE A 542 -21.16 -21.45 -3.82
N VAL A 543 -22.39 -21.53 -4.35
CA VAL A 543 -23.25 -20.35 -4.53
C VAL A 543 -23.61 -19.72 -3.17
N ASP A 544 -24.10 -20.52 -2.23
CA ASP A 544 -24.47 -20.03 -0.89
C ASP A 544 -23.27 -19.43 -0.15
N HIS A 545 -22.14 -20.16 -0.14
CA HIS A 545 -20.91 -19.68 0.48
C HIS A 545 -20.38 -18.42 -0.20
N TRP A 546 -20.37 -18.35 -1.53
CA TRP A 546 -19.87 -17.19 -2.27
C TRP A 546 -20.70 -15.95 -2.00
N GLU A 547 -22.03 -16.05 -1.99
CA GLU A 547 -22.91 -14.90 -1.72
C GLU A 547 -22.73 -14.37 -0.30
N LYS A 548 -22.63 -15.26 0.69
CA LYS A 548 -22.30 -14.87 2.08
C LYS A 548 -20.96 -14.16 2.13
N ARG A 549 -19.94 -14.73 1.48
CA ARG A 549 -18.57 -14.20 1.53
C ARG A 549 -18.42 -12.89 0.76
N ARG A 550 -19.07 -12.73 -0.38
CA ARG A 550 -19.10 -11.48 -1.16
C ARG A 550 -19.77 -10.36 -0.39
N SER A 551 -20.86 -10.64 0.33
CA SER A 551 -21.46 -9.61 1.19
C SER A 551 -20.50 -9.20 2.31
N ALA A 552 -19.72 -10.13 2.85
CA ALA A 552 -18.79 -9.87 3.94
C ALA A 552 -17.44 -9.28 3.50
N MET A 553 -17.00 -9.44 2.24
CA MET A 553 -15.72 -8.95 1.73
C MET A 553 -15.76 -8.72 0.21
N LEU A 554 -15.30 -7.55 -0.26
CA LEU A 554 -15.09 -7.29 -1.68
C LEU A 554 -13.88 -8.06 -2.20
N GLY A 555 -14.05 -8.76 -3.31
CA GLY A 555 -12.96 -9.37 -4.05
C GLY A 555 -13.44 -10.49 -4.96
N LYS A 556 -12.56 -11.45 -5.22
CA LYS A 556 -12.77 -12.49 -6.22
C LYS A 556 -12.46 -13.89 -5.69
N GLY A 557 -13.05 -14.89 -6.32
CA GLY A 557 -12.87 -16.30 -5.97
C GLY A 557 -12.40 -17.15 -7.15
N MET A 558 -11.71 -18.24 -6.84
CA MET A 558 -11.26 -19.23 -7.81
C MET A 558 -11.77 -20.61 -7.42
N VAL A 559 -12.27 -21.38 -8.38
CA VAL A 559 -12.65 -22.79 -8.20
C VAL A 559 -11.67 -23.67 -8.96
N VAL A 560 -11.05 -24.62 -8.28
CA VAL A 560 -10.08 -25.55 -8.84
C VAL A 560 -10.73 -26.91 -9.03
N ALA A 561 -11.14 -27.21 -10.26
CA ALA A 561 -11.79 -28.47 -10.63
C ALA A 561 -10.77 -29.54 -11.05
N MET A 562 -11.07 -30.80 -10.75
CA MET A 562 -10.19 -31.94 -11.08
C MET A 562 -9.97 -32.14 -12.60
N SER A 563 -11.02 -31.94 -13.41
CA SER A 563 -11.00 -32.15 -14.86
C SER A 563 -11.72 -31.04 -15.63
N ARG A 564 -11.42 -30.92 -16.93
CA ARG A 564 -12.13 -29.97 -17.83
C ARG A 564 -13.62 -30.28 -17.91
N ARG A 565 -13.99 -31.55 -17.86
CA ARG A 565 -15.39 -32.00 -17.79
C ARG A 565 -16.08 -31.45 -16.55
N ILE A 566 -15.50 -31.69 -15.38
CA ILE A 566 -16.04 -31.23 -14.10
C ILE A 566 -16.14 -29.70 -14.07
N ALA A 567 -15.14 -28.98 -14.60
CA ALA A 567 -15.18 -27.52 -14.66
C ALA A 567 -16.40 -26.99 -15.43
N VAL A 568 -16.69 -27.56 -16.62
CA VAL A 568 -17.84 -27.18 -17.45
C VAL A 568 -19.16 -27.63 -16.82
N GLU A 569 -19.22 -28.84 -16.27
CA GLU A 569 -20.42 -29.36 -15.61
C GLU A 569 -20.79 -28.58 -14.34
N LEU A 570 -19.80 -28.17 -13.55
CA LEU A 570 -19.97 -27.34 -12.36
C LEU A 570 -20.42 -25.93 -12.75
N TYR A 571 -19.82 -25.34 -13.80
CA TYR A 571 -20.26 -24.06 -14.36
C TYR A 571 -21.74 -24.09 -14.74
N ASN A 572 -22.17 -25.12 -15.48
CA ASN A 572 -23.56 -25.24 -15.92
C ASN A 572 -24.54 -25.33 -14.75
N ARG A 573 -24.17 -26.06 -13.68
CA ARG A 573 -24.97 -26.19 -12.46
C ARG A 573 -25.07 -24.87 -11.70
N ILE A 574 -23.95 -24.15 -11.55
CA ILE A 574 -23.94 -22.81 -10.92
C ILE A 574 -24.80 -21.83 -11.72
N VAL A 575 -24.69 -21.83 -13.05
CA VAL A 575 -25.50 -20.97 -13.94
C VAL A 575 -26.99 -21.35 -13.87
N ALA A 576 -27.33 -22.62 -13.69
CA ALA A 576 -28.72 -23.03 -13.48
C ALA A 576 -29.30 -22.46 -12.16
N LEU A 577 -28.49 -22.36 -11.10
CA LEU A 577 -28.88 -21.75 -9.82
C LEU A 577 -28.87 -20.21 -9.86
N ARG A 578 -28.00 -19.61 -10.68
CA ARG A 578 -27.84 -18.15 -10.87
C ARG A 578 -27.67 -17.77 -12.34
N PRO A 579 -28.78 -17.69 -13.10
CA PRO A 579 -28.72 -17.39 -14.53
C PRO A 579 -28.12 -16.01 -14.85
N ASP A 580 -28.25 -15.04 -13.94
CA ASP A 580 -27.74 -13.67 -14.07
C ASP A 580 -26.20 -13.57 -13.99
N TRP A 581 -25.51 -14.62 -13.54
CA TRP A 581 -24.05 -14.64 -13.48
C TRP A 581 -23.42 -14.95 -14.85
N HIS A 582 -24.20 -15.54 -15.76
CA HIS A 582 -23.75 -15.94 -17.08
C HIS A 582 -23.81 -14.79 -18.10
N SER A 583 -22.87 -14.82 -19.03
CA SER A 583 -22.96 -14.08 -20.30
C SER A 583 -22.19 -14.85 -21.37
N ASP A 584 -22.70 -14.87 -22.60
CA ASP A 584 -21.99 -15.41 -23.77
C ASP A 584 -20.79 -14.55 -24.16
N ASP A 585 -20.85 -13.23 -23.88
CA ASP A 585 -19.75 -12.32 -24.15
C ASP A 585 -18.61 -12.55 -23.13
N PRO A 586 -17.38 -12.90 -23.56
CA PRO A 586 -16.22 -13.05 -22.68
C PRO A 586 -15.85 -11.77 -21.92
N ALA A 587 -16.27 -10.59 -22.40
CA ALA A 587 -16.05 -9.30 -21.73
C ALA A 587 -17.09 -9.01 -20.61
N GLN A 588 -18.13 -9.83 -20.49
CA GLN A 588 -19.22 -9.66 -19.52
C GLN A 588 -19.39 -10.91 -18.62
N GLY A 589 -20.35 -10.86 -17.71
CA GLY A 589 -20.68 -11.96 -16.79
C GLY A 589 -19.84 -12.00 -15.53
N LYS A 590 -20.39 -12.63 -14.49
CA LYS A 590 -19.80 -12.76 -13.14
C LYS A 590 -19.01 -14.05 -12.94
N ILE A 591 -19.22 -15.06 -13.79
CA ILE A 591 -18.52 -16.34 -13.73
C ILE A 591 -18.02 -16.78 -15.11
N LYS A 592 -16.79 -17.32 -15.17
CA LYS A 592 -16.18 -17.87 -16.40
C LYS A 592 -15.35 -19.13 -16.12
N VAL A 593 -15.34 -20.06 -17.08
CA VAL A 593 -14.40 -21.20 -17.10
C VAL A 593 -13.17 -20.78 -17.89
N VAL A 594 -11.98 -21.03 -17.35
CA VAL A 594 -10.71 -20.76 -18.02
C VAL A 594 -9.93 -22.05 -18.19
N MET A 595 -9.88 -22.52 -19.44
CA MET A 595 -9.18 -23.74 -19.81
C MET A 595 -8.58 -23.66 -21.21
N THR A 596 -7.60 -24.53 -21.46
CA THR A 596 -7.08 -24.79 -22.80
C THR A 596 -7.96 -25.80 -23.53
N GLY A 597 -8.03 -25.68 -24.85
CA GLY A 597 -8.70 -26.67 -25.68
C GLY A 597 -8.34 -26.56 -27.15
N SER A 598 -8.96 -27.43 -27.94
CA SER A 598 -8.76 -27.59 -29.38
C SER A 598 -10.11 -27.80 -30.08
N ALA A 599 -10.11 -27.71 -31.40
CA ALA A 599 -11.30 -27.97 -32.21
C ALA A 599 -11.82 -29.43 -32.10
N ALA A 600 -11.01 -30.35 -31.57
CA ALA A 600 -11.41 -31.75 -31.35
C ALA A 600 -12.10 -31.98 -30.00
N ASP A 601 -12.16 -30.96 -29.12
CA ASP A 601 -12.84 -31.09 -27.83
C ASP A 601 -14.37 -31.12 -27.97
N PRO A 602 -15.10 -31.74 -27.01
CA PRO A 602 -16.55 -31.84 -27.04
C PRO A 602 -17.26 -30.49 -27.24
N ALA A 603 -18.43 -30.51 -27.89
CA ALA A 603 -19.20 -29.30 -28.19
C ALA A 603 -19.50 -28.43 -26.95
N ALA A 604 -19.75 -29.06 -25.79
CA ALA A 604 -19.98 -28.36 -24.53
C ALA A 604 -18.77 -27.56 -24.03
N TYR A 605 -17.55 -27.86 -24.49
CA TYR A 605 -16.33 -27.16 -24.05
C TYR A 605 -16.04 -25.93 -24.91
N GLN A 606 -16.49 -25.94 -26.17
CA GLN A 606 -16.19 -24.90 -27.15
C GLN A 606 -16.54 -23.48 -26.68
N PRO A 607 -17.66 -23.22 -25.98
CA PRO A 607 -17.98 -21.88 -25.45
C PRO A 607 -16.94 -21.32 -24.46
N HIS A 608 -16.10 -22.18 -23.87
CA HIS A 608 -15.09 -21.81 -22.87
C HIS A 608 -13.65 -21.85 -23.41
N ILE A 609 -13.48 -22.26 -24.67
CA ILE A 609 -12.16 -22.30 -25.32
C ILE A 609 -11.97 -20.96 -26.05
N HIS A 610 -11.16 -20.10 -25.44
CA HIS A 610 -10.92 -18.74 -25.95
C HIS A 610 -9.53 -18.60 -26.60
N SER A 611 -9.36 -17.61 -27.49
CA SER A 611 -8.07 -17.25 -28.09
C SER A 611 -7.08 -16.72 -27.04
N LYS A 612 -5.79 -16.57 -27.40
CA LYS A 612 -4.77 -16.04 -26.48
C LYS A 612 -5.14 -14.64 -25.97
N ASP A 613 -5.64 -13.78 -26.84
CA ASP A 613 -6.01 -12.40 -26.51
C ASP A 613 -7.22 -12.35 -25.56
N VAL A 614 -8.27 -13.12 -25.84
CA VAL A 614 -9.45 -13.17 -24.96
C VAL A 614 -9.09 -13.75 -23.59
N ARG A 615 -8.19 -14.74 -23.52
CA ARG A 615 -7.68 -15.23 -22.21
C ARG A 615 -6.88 -14.18 -21.46
N LYS A 616 -6.14 -13.32 -22.15
CA LYS A 616 -5.43 -12.18 -21.56
C LYS A 616 -6.41 -11.16 -20.98
N ASP A 617 -7.51 -10.90 -21.69
CA ASP A 617 -8.58 -10.00 -21.21
C ASP A 617 -9.28 -10.59 -19.98
N LEU A 618 -9.63 -11.88 -20.01
CA LEU A 618 -10.18 -12.58 -18.83
C LEU A 618 -9.22 -12.53 -17.64
N LYS A 619 -7.92 -12.70 -17.87
CA LYS A 619 -6.88 -12.54 -16.82
C LYS A 619 -6.91 -11.11 -16.25
N SER A 620 -7.03 -10.08 -17.09
CA SER A 620 -7.13 -8.67 -16.68
C SER A 620 -8.38 -8.41 -15.84
N ARG A 621 -9.54 -8.91 -16.29
CA ARG A 621 -10.82 -8.84 -15.56
C ARG A 621 -10.72 -9.51 -14.20
N ALA A 622 -10.15 -10.71 -14.13
CA ALA A 622 -9.94 -11.45 -12.89
C ALA A 622 -8.90 -10.80 -11.95
N LYS A 623 -8.04 -9.89 -12.43
CA LYS A 623 -7.13 -9.09 -11.59
C LYS A 623 -7.78 -7.79 -11.10
N ASN A 624 -8.75 -7.25 -11.84
CA ASN A 624 -9.37 -5.96 -11.54
C ASN A 624 -10.50 -6.10 -10.51
N ALA A 625 -10.29 -5.66 -9.26
CA ALA A 625 -11.27 -5.76 -8.19
C ALA A 625 -12.64 -5.11 -8.52
N GLU A 626 -12.64 -4.06 -9.34
CA GLU A 626 -13.87 -3.33 -9.72
C GLU A 626 -14.58 -3.95 -10.95
N ASP A 627 -14.00 -4.98 -11.57
CA ASP A 627 -14.64 -5.67 -12.71
C ASP A 627 -15.77 -6.61 -12.23
N PRO A 628 -16.90 -6.70 -12.95
CA PRO A 628 -18.00 -7.61 -12.63
C PRO A 628 -17.66 -9.10 -12.55
N LEU A 629 -16.53 -9.55 -13.11
CA LEU A 629 -16.09 -10.95 -13.03
C LEU A 629 -15.70 -11.33 -11.60
N GLU A 630 -16.54 -12.09 -10.90
CA GLU A 630 -16.35 -12.45 -9.49
C GLU A 630 -15.68 -13.82 -9.30
N LEU A 631 -16.10 -14.83 -10.09
CA LEU A 631 -15.66 -16.22 -9.96
C LEU A 631 -15.03 -16.76 -11.24
N VAL A 632 -13.94 -17.52 -11.09
CA VAL A 632 -13.28 -18.21 -12.20
C VAL A 632 -13.08 -19.68 -11.88
N ILE A 633 -13.47 -20.56 -12.81
CA ILE A 633 -13.29 -22.01 -12.68
C ILE A 633 -12.11 -22.43 -13.55
N VAL A 634 -11.11 -23.08 -12.93
CA VAL A 634 -9.87 -23.52 -13.57
C VAL A 634 -9.58 -24.99 -13.28
N ARG A 635 -8.73 -25.62 -14.10
CA ARG A 635 -8.19 -26.96 -13.84
C ARG A 635 -6.71 -26.95 -13.48
N ASP A 636 -5.87 -26.44 -14.38
CA ASP A 636 -4.43 -26.19 -14.11
C ASP A 636 -4.00 -24.75 -14.41
N MET A 637 -4.78 -24.02 -15.21
CA MET A 637 -4.48 -22.63 -15.52
C MET A 637 -4.55 -21.80 -14.24
N TRP A 638 -3.66 -20.81 -14.14
CA TRP A 638 -3.64 -19.82 -13.06
C TRP A 638 -3.33 -20.36 -11.65
N LEU A 639 -3.01 -21.65 -11.50
CA LEU A 639 -2.48 -22.18 -10.24
C LEU A 639 -1.03 -21.71 -10.00
N THR A 640 -0.29 -21.48 -11.08
CA THR A 640 1.07 -20.93 -11.08
C THR A 640 1.11 -19.60 -11.82
N GLY A 641 1.93 -18.66 -11.35
CA GLY A 641 2.16 -17.37 -12.01
C GLY A 641 1.04 -16.34 -11.86
N PHE A 642 -0.22 -16.74 -11.82
CA PHE A 642 -1.33 -15.77 -11.68
C PHE A 642 -1.26 -15.01 -10.35
N ASP A 643 -1.43 -13.69 -10.43
CA ASP A 643 -1.35 -12.78 -9.29
C ASP A 643 -2.53 -11.81 -9.32
N ALA A 644 -3.47 -12.00 -8.39
CA ALA A 644 -4.65 -11.15 -8.21
C ALA A 644 -4.81 -10.85 -6.72
N PRO A 645 -4.34 -9.67 -6.24
CA PRO A 645 -4.42 -9.31 -4.83
C PRO A 645 -5.83 -9.44 -4.21
N SER A 646 -6.86 -9.11 -4.98
CA SER A 646 -8.27 -9.20 -4.58
C SER A 646 -8.83 -10.62 -4.48
N MET A 647 -8.07 -11.65 -4.85
CA MET A 647 -8.50 -13.03 -4.72
C MET A 647 -8.41 -13.48 -3.26
N HIS A 648 -9.56 -13.70 -2.62
CA HIS A 648 -9.62 -14.00 -1.19
C HIS A 648 -10.18 -15.39 -0.85
N THR A 649 -10.75 -16.09 -1.83
CA THR A 649 -11.28 -17.45 -1.66
C THR A 649 -10.81 -18.37 -2.76
N MET A 650 -10.37 -19.57 -2.41
CA MET A 650 -10.15 -20.65 -3.34
C MET A 650 -10.94 -21.88 -2.91
N TYR A 651 -11.82 -22.34 -3.80
CA TYR A 651 -12.56 -23.59 -3.65
C TYR A 651 -11.78 -24.70 -4.33
N ILE A 652 -11.45 -25.76 -3.60
CA ILE A 652 -10.63 -26.85 -4.10
C ILE A 652 -11.46 -28.12 -4.22
N ASP A 653 -11.61 -28.59 -5.45
CA ASP A 653 -12.22 -29.88 -5.79
C ASP A 653 -11.27 -30.70 -6.67
N LYS A 654 -10.00 -30.75 -6.26
CA LYS A 654 -8.93 -31.43 -6.99
C LYS A 654 -7.88 -31.99 -6.02
N PRO A 655 -7.47 -33.26 -6.15
CA PRO A 655 -6.37 -33.81 -5.36
C PRO A 655 -5.07 -33.08 -5.71
N MET A 656 -4.41 -32.52 -4.70
CA MET A 656 -3.13 -31.81 -4.84
C MET A 656 -2.21 -32.17 -3.68
N GLN A 657 -0.89 -32.16 -3.94
CA GLN A 657 0.15 -32.52 -2.98
C GLN A 657 1.47 -31.77 -3.26
N GLY A 658 2.33 -31.69 -2.25
CA GLY A 658 3.67 -31.10 -2.34
C GLY A 658 3.68 -29.64 -2.80
N ALA A 659 4.73 -29.26 -3.54
CA ALA A 659 4.92 -27.88 -4.01
C ALA A 659 3.75 -27.33 -4.85
N GLY A 660 3.10 -28.18 -5.66
CA GLY A 660 1.95 -27.76 -6.48
C GLY A 660 0.75 -27.33 -5.65
N LEU A 661 0.54 -27.94 -4.48
CA LEU A 661 -0.49 -27.52 -3.52
C LEU A 661 -0.14 -26.15 -2.92
N MET A 662 1.10 -25.98 -2.45
CA MET A 662 1.58 -24.71 -1.86
C MET A 662 1.49 -23.55 -2.85
N GLN A 663 1.85 -23.77 -4.11
CA GLN A 663 1.75 -22.77 -5.18
C GLN A 663 0.30 -22.34 -5.47
N ALA A 664 -0.65 -23.28 -5.40
CA ALA A 664 -2.07 -23.01 -5.61
C ALA A 664 -2.66 -22.19 -4.45
N ILE A 665 -2.46 -22.63 -3.20
CA ILE A 665 -3.03 -21.92 -2.04
C ILE A 665 -2.43 -20.53 -1.85
N ALA A 666 -1.18 -20.31 -2.28
CA ALA A 666 -0.55 -18.99 -2.27
C ALA A 666 -1.15 -17.99 -3.29
N ARG A 667 -2.22 -18.34 -4.02
CA ARG A 667 -2.97 -17.35 -4.83
C ARG A 667 -3.86 -16.46 -3.98
N VAL A 668 -4.24 -16.92 -2.77
CA VAL A 668 -5.10 -16.15 -1.85
C VAL A 668 -4.35 -15.44 -0.73
N ASN A 669 -3.01 -15.49 -0.67
CA ASN A 669 -2.22 -14.91 0.43
C ASN A 669 -1.68 -13.49 0.16
N ARG A 670 -2.07 -12.86 -0.96
CA ARG A 670 -1.64 -11.50 -1.30
C ARG A 670 -2.37 -10.47 -0.44
N THR A 671 -1.64 -9.43 -0.03
CA THR A 671 -2.20 -8.26 0.66
C THR A 671 -3.06 -7.44 -0.30
N PHE A 672 -4.24 -7.04 0.14
CA PHE A 672 -5.15 -6.22 -0.65
C PHE A 672 -6.11 -5.48 0.28
N ARG A 673 -6.00 -4.15 0.34
CA ARG A 673 -6.79 -3.31 1.24
C ARG A 673 -6.79 -3.92 2.66
N ASP A 674 -7.96 -4.09 3.27
CA ASP A 674 -8.13 -4.65 4.62
C ASP A 674 -8.34 -6.15 4.66
N LYS A 675 -7.99 -6.87 3.59
CA LYS A 675 -8.15 -8.33 3.52
C LYS A 675 -7.44 -9.00 4.71
N PRO A 676 -8.19 -9.64 5.62
CA PRO A 676 -7.64 -10.20 6.85
C PRO A 676 -6.89 -11.53 6.63
N GLY A 677 -7.15 -12.22 5.52
CA GLY A 677 -6.57 -13.53 5.18
C GLY A 677 -7.13 -14.09 3.88
N GLY A 678 -6.47 -15.11 3.34
CA GLY A 678 -7.00 -15.97 2.28
C GLY A 678 -7.77 -17.14 2.89
N LEU A 679 -8.84 -17.60 2.23
CA LEU A 679 -9.58 -18.80 2.63
C LEU A 679 -9.47 -19.89 1.57
N ILE A 680 -9.13 -21.10 2.02
CA ILE A 680 -9.21 -22.33 1.24
C ILE A 680 -10.44 -23.11 1.71
N VAL A 681 -11.37 -23.35 0.79
CA VAL A 681 -12.55 -24.20 1.02
C VAL A 681 -12.30 -25.54 0.33
N ASP A 682 -12.25 -26.61 1.10
CA ASP A 682 -11.88 -27.94 0.60
C ASP A 682 -13.06 -28.90 0.52
N TYR A 683 -13.36 -29.37 -0.70
CA TYR A 683 -14.41 -30.36 -0.98
C TYR A 683 -13.90 -31.80 -1.12
N ILE A 684 -12.58 -32.02 -1.12
CA ILE A 684 -11.97 -33.32 -1.45
C ILE A 684 -11.10 -33.93 -0.35
N GLY A 685 -10.59 -33.14 0.59
CA GLY A 685 -9.79 -33.63 1.73
C GLY A 685 -8.28 -33.47 1.53
N ILE A 686 -7.80 -32.27 1.22
CA ILE A 686 -6.38 -31.92 1.09
C ILE A 686 -5.71 -31.57 2.42
N ALA A 687 -6.42 -31.51 3.56
CA ALA A 687 -5.84 -31.15 4.85
C ALA A 687 -4.55 -31.92 5.20
N THR A 688 -4.57 -33.25 5.04
CA THR A 688 -3.40 -34.09 5.31
C THR A 688 -2.23 -33.74 4.39
N ASN A 689 -2.50 -33.58 3.09
CA ASN A 689 -1.49 -33.22 2.09
C ASN A 689 -0.92 -31.82 2.35
N LEU A 690 -1.74 -30.89 2.84
CA LEU A 690 -1.32 -29.54 3.23
C LEU A 690 -0.39 -29.61 4.45
N HIS A 691 -0.79 -30.35 5.48
CA HIS A 691 0.03 -30.53 6.68
C HIS A 691 1.36 -31.22 6.35
N GLU A 692 1.36 -32.22 5.47
CA GLU A 692 2.58 -32.88 4.98
C GLU A 692 3.47 -31.91 4.19
N ALA A 693 2.91 -31.10 3.29
CA ALA A 693 3.66 -30.11 2.53
C ALA A 693 4.30 -29.05 3.45
N LEU A 694 3.62 -28.65 4.53
CA LEU A 694 4.12 -27.72 5.54
C LEU A 694 5.18 -28.32 6.47
N ARG A 695 5.44 -29.63 6.43
CA ARG A 695 6.51 -30.23 7.26
C ARG A 695 7.90 -29.80 6.84
N GLU A 696 8.08 -29.51 5.55
CA GLU A 696 9.34 -29.06 4.96
C GLU A 696 9.64 -27.58 5.23
N TYR A 697 8.61 -26.84 5.67
CA TYR A 697 8.70 -25.45 6.10
C TYR A 697 9.14 -25.35 7.57
N SER A 698 9.47 -24.14 8.00
CA SER A 698 9.86 -23.91 9.40
C SER A 698 8.71 -24.27 10.36
N PRO A 699 8.97 -24.65 11.62
CA PRO A 699 7.90 -24.95 12.57
C PRO A 699 6.89 -23.81 12.73
N SER A 700 7.34 -22.54 12.70
CA SER A 700 6.49 -21.35 12.81
C SER A 700 5.65 -21.10 11.55
N ASP A 701 6.04 -21.59 10.37
CA ASP A 701 5.26 -21.45 9.14
C ASP A 701 3.93 -22.22 9.22
N ARG A 702 3.90 -23.30 10.00
CA ARG A 702 2.72 -24.15 10.19
C ARG A 702 1.57 -23.41 10.86
N ASP A 703 1.88 -22.37 11.63
CA ASP A 703 0.89 -21.53 12.32
C ASP A 703 0.36 -20.38 11.43
N GLN A 704 0.82 -20.29 10.17
CA GLN A 704 0.48 -19.21 9.23
C GLN A 704 -0.34 -19.68 8.03
N ALA A 705 -0.27 -20.98 7.70
CA ALA A 705 -1.02 -21.58 6.61
C ALA A 705 -1.75 -22.85 7.07
N GLY A 706 -3.00 -23.00 6.63
CA GLY A 706 -3.83 -24.14 7.02
C GLY A 706 -4.47 -23.97 8.40
N VAL A 707 -4.56 -22.73 8.90
CA VAL A 707 -5.19 -22.42 10.19
C VAL A 707 -6.69 -22.73 10.08
N PRO A 708 -7.25 -23.61 10.93
CA PRO A 708 -8.68 -23.91 10.92
C PRO A 708 -9.51 -22.63 11.09
N ILE A 709 -10.55 -22.46 10.27
CA ILE A 709 -11.43 -21.29 10.38
C ILE A 709 -12.14 -21.22 11.74
N ASP A 710 -12.35 -22.36 12.40
CA ASP A 710 -12.99 -22.46 13.72
C ASP A 710 -12.23 -21.68 14.80
N GLU A 711 -10.90 -21.62 14.75
CA GLU A 711 -10.11 -20.79 15.67
C GLU A 711 -10.45 -19.30 15.51
N MET A 712 -10.72 -18.85 14.28
CA MET A 712 -11.16 -17.48 14.03
C MET A 712 -12.62 -17.25 14.42
N VAL A 713 -13.47 -18.28 14.37
CA VAL A 713 -14.83 -18.22 14.91
C VAL A 713 -14.80 -18.00 16.42
N GLU A 714 -13.92 -18.68 17.16
CA GLU A 714 -13.73 -18.45 18.59
C GLU A 714 -13.30 -17.01 18.89
N VAL A 715 -12.32 -16.49 18.15
CA VAL A 715 -11.89 -15.09 18.27
C VAL A 715 -13.04 -14.12 17.95
N MET A 716 -13.81 -14.39 16.90
CA MET A 716 -14.97 -13.57 16.53
C MET A 716 -16.01 -13.52 17.67
N LEU A 717 -16.34 -14.67 18.25
CA LEU A 717 -17.29 -14.77 19.36
C LEU A 717 -16.73 -14.11 20.64
N GLU A 718 -15.45 -14.26 20.93
CA GLU A 718 -14.78 -13.56 22.04
C GLU A 718 -14.89 -12.04 21.89
N LYS A 719 -14.62 -11.48 20.70
CA LYS A 719 -14.75 -10.04 20.46
C LYS A 719 -16.20 -9.57 20.55
N HIS A 720 -17.15 -10.37 20.05
CA HIS A 720 -18.59 -10.12 20.21
C HIS A 720 -18.99 -10.07 21.69
N ASP A 721 -18.54 -11.03 22.50
CA ASP A 721 -18.81 -11.08 23.93
C ASP A 721 -18.17 -9.91 24.69
N ILE A 722 -16.95 -9.51 24.32
CA ILE A 722 -16.30 -8.32 24.89
C ILE A 722 -17.14 -7.07 24.61
N ILE A 723 -17.61 -6.87 23.37
CA ILE A 723 -18.45 -5.71 23.02
C ILE A 723 -19.78 -5.77 23.78
N ARG A 724 -20.41 -6.94 23.90
CA ARG A 724 -21.60 -7.12 24.74
C ARG A 724 -21.34 -6.81 26.21
N GLY A 725 -20.16 -7.15 26.72
CA GLY A 725 -19.71 -6.80 28.07
C GLY A 725 -19.52 -5.28 28.24
N LEU A 726 -18.92 -4.62 27.24
CA LEU A 726 -18.82 -3.15 27.19
C LEU A 726 -20.21 -2.50 27.21
N LEU A 727 -21.19 -3.10 26.54
CA LEU A 727 -22.57 -2.63 26.47
C LEU A 727 -23.50 -3.21 27.56
N HIS A 728 -22.99 -3.88 28.61
CA HIS A 728 -23.85 -4.63 29.53
C HIS A 728 -24.93 -3.78 30.22
N SER A 729 -24.67 -2.50 30.47
CA SER A 729 -25.67 -1.57 31.06
C SER A 729 -26.60 -0.94 30.03
N CYS A 730 -26.34 -1.15 28.73
CA CYS A 730 -27.13 -0.67 27.61
C CYS A 730 -27.77 -1.84 26.87
N GLN A 731 -28.99 -2.22 27.27
CA GLN A 731 -29.75 -3.22 26.52
C GLN A 731 -30.01 -2.72 25.10
N PHE A 732 -29.68 -3.50 24.08
CA PHE A 732 -29.93 -3.16 22.67
C PHE A 732 -30.68 -4.29 21.97
N ASN A 733 -31.39 -3.98 20.89
CA ASN A 733 -32.03 -4.96 20.01
C ASN A 733 -31.57 -4.75 18.56
N SER A 734 -30.97 -5.79 17.99
CA SER A 734 -30.45 -5.79 16.61
C SER A 734 -31.41 -6.48 15.62
N SER A 735 -32.62 -6.87 16.03
CA SER A 735 -33.52 -7.67 15.19
C SER A 735 -33.80 -7.01 13.82
N PRO A 736 -33.73 -7.79 12.72
CA PRO A 736 -34.03 -7.28 11.39
C PRO A 736 -35.52 -6.98 11.20
N ASP A 737 -36.40 -7.52 12.06
CA ASP A 737 -37.86 -7.36 12.00
C ASP A 737 -38.33 -5.98 12.51
N MET A 738 -37.42 -5.18 13.04
CA MET A 738 -37.72 -3.83 13.52
C MET A 738 -37.94 -2.87 12.33
N SER A 739 -38.91 -1.97 12.47
CA SER A 739 -39.10 -0.88 11.51
C SER A 739 -37.86 0.02 11.45
N ALA A 740 -37.66 0.73 10.34
CA ALA A 740 -36.52 1.64 10.16
C ALA A 740 -36.37 2.65 11.32
N SER A 741 -37.49 3.20 11.82
CA SER A 741 -37.51 4.11 12.98
C SER A 741 -37.05 3.43 14.27
N GLN A 742 -37.50 2.20 14.52
CA GLN A 742 -37.08 1.43 15.69
C GLN A 742 -35.60 1.06 15.63
N ARG A 743 -35.09 0.62 14.47
CA ARG A 743 -33.66 0.34 14.27
C ARG A 743 -32.80 1.57 14.54
N LEU A 744 -33.19 2.71 13.97
CA LEU A 744 -32.46 3.96 14.14
C LEU A 744 -32.46 4.44 15.60
N ASN A 745 -33.53 4.18 16.35
CA ASN A 745 -33.57 4.42 17.79
C ASN A 745 -32.57 3.56 18.57
N GLU A 746 -32.43 2.27 18.24
CA GLU A 746 -31.45 1.37 18.86
C GLU A 746 -30.01 1.80 18.56
N HIS A 747 -29.71 2.17 17.31
CA HIS A 747 -28.39 2.70 16.95
C HIS A 747 -28.05 3.96 17.75
N ALA A 748 -28.99 4.90 17.83
CA ALA A 748 -28.81 6.14 18.59
C ALA A 748 -28.69 5.88 20.11
N LYS A 749 -29.34 4.83 20.64
CA LYS A 749 -29.22 4.41 22.04
C LYS A 749 -27.81 3.88 22.35
N VAL A 750 -27.30 2.97 21.52
CA VAL A 750 -25.95 2.41 21.68
C VAL A 750 -24.90 3.51 21.48
N LEU A 751 -25.08 4.37 20.47
CA LEU A 751 -24.22 5.51 20.20
C LEU A 751 -24.14 6.47 21.41
N ASP A 752 -25.27 6.88 21.97
CA ASP A 752 -25.33 7.77 23.13
C ASP A 752 -24.68 7.16 24.37
N TYR A 753 -24.88 5.86 24.61
CA TYR A 753 -24.24 5.15 25.70
C TYR A 753 -22.72 5.09 25.55
N VAL A 754 -22.23 4.65 24.38
CA VAL A 754 -20.79 4.50 24.12
C VAL A 754 -20.09 5.85 24.23
N MET A 755 -20.67 6.91 23.68
CA MET A 755 -20.12 8.27 23.72
C MET A 755 -20.17 8.93 25.10
N GLY A 756 -20.86 8.35 26.08
CA GLY A 756 -20.92 8.87 27.44
C GLY A 756 -19.61 8.74 28.23
N ASP A 757 -18.70 7.88 27.78
CA ASP A 757 -17.37 7.70 28.38
C ASP A 757 -16.29 7.61 27.29
N PRO A 758 -15.28 8.51 27.27
CA PRO A 758 -14.18 8.47 26.31
C PRO A 758 -13.39 7.16 26.29
N ASP A 759 -13.17 6.51 27.44
CA ASP A 759 -12.44 5.22 27.50
C ASP A 759 -13.27 4.09 26.87
N LEU A 760 -14.56 4.04 27.21
CA LEU A 760 -15.52 3.13 26.60
C LEU A 760 -15.58 3.34 25.09
N THR A 761 -15.62 4.60 24.63
CA THR A 761 -15.64 4.96 23.21
C THR A 761 -14.44 4.38 22.47
N LYS A 762 -13.24 4.59 23.00
CA LYS A 762 -12.00 4.10 22.39
C LYS A 762 -11.99 2.57 22.32
N ARG A 763 -12.26 1.90 23.45
CA ARG A 763 -12.30 0.43 23.53
C ARG A 763 -13.34 -0.16 22.59
N TYR A 764 -14.50 0.48 22.48
CA TYR A 764 -15.56 0.05 21.57
C TYR A 764 -15.10 0.10 20.11
N ILE A 765 -14.50 1.22 19.66
CA ILE A 765 -13.99 1.38 18.29
C ILE A 765 -12.99 0.27 17.95
N ASP A 766 -12.05 -0.02 18.86
CA ASP A 766 -11.01 -1.04 18.65
C ASP A 766 -11.57 -2.46 18.60
N GLN A 767 -12.44 -2.82 19.54
CA GLN A 767 -13.05 -4.16 19.60
C GLN A 767 -13.98 -4.40 18.41
N VAL A 768 -14.75 -3.40 17.99
CA VAL A 768 -15.62 -3.50 16.81
C VAL A 768 -14.80 -3.67 15.53
N LEU A 769 -13.64 -3.01 15.41
CA LEU A 769 -12.74 -3.22 14.27
C LEU A 769 -12.19 -4.65 14.25
N ALA A 770 -11.76 -5.18 15.40
CA ALA A 770 -11.29 -6.56 15.52
C ALA A 770 -12.40 -7.58 15.18
N LEU A 771 -13.61 -7.37 15.70
CA LEU A 771 -14.78 -8.18 15.40
C LEU A 771 -15.10 -8.18 13.89
N ALA A 772 -15.09 -7.00 13.26
CA ALA A 772 -15.38 -6.88 11.83
C ALA A 772 -14.37 -7.64 10.96
N LYS A 773 -13.08 -7.62 11.32
CA LYS A 773 -12.03 -8.39 10.63
C LYS A 773 -12.24 -9.90 10.76
N ALA A 774 -12.55 -10.38 11.96
CA ALA A 774 -12.83 -11.79 12.21
C ALA A 774 -14.12 -12.24 11.49
N PHE A 775 -15.16 -11.41 11.53
CA PHE A 775 -16.43 -11.66 10.84
C PHE A 775 -16.26 -11.73 9.31
N ALA A 776 -15.43 -10.87 8.70
CA ALA A 776 -15.15 -10.92 7.28
C ALA A 776 -14.49 -12.24 6.84
N LEU A 777 -13.69 -12.86 7.71
CA LEU A 777 -13.13 -14.20 7.46
C LEU A 777 -14.17 -15.29 7.62
N CYS A 778 -14.96 -15.23 8.69
CA CYS A 778 -15.89 -16.29 9.08
C CYS A 778 -17.29 -16.15 8.48
N GLY A 779 -17.57 -15.13 7.66
CA GLY A 779 -18.92 -14.72 7.28
C GLY A 779 -19.84 -15.80 6.67
N ALA A 780 -19.26 -16.91 6.19
CA ALA A 780 -20.01 -18.06 5.67
C ALA A 780 -20.35 -19.15 6.72
N HIS A 781 -19.87 -19.01 7.96
CA HIS A 781 -20.10 -19.92 9.08
C HIS A 781 -21.45 -19.62 9.78
N ASP A 782 -22.11 -20.64 10.32
CA ASP A 782 -23.43 -20.51 10.93
C ASP A 782 -23.43 -19.60 12.16
N GLU A 783 -22.37 -19.64 12.97
CA GLU A 783 -22.21 -18.73 14.12
C GLU A 783 -22.12 -17.27 13.68
N SER A 784 -21.50 -16.98 12.52
CA SER A 784 -21.49 -15.62 11.96
C SER A 784 -22.89 -15.18 11.54
N ALA A 785 -23.72 -16.08 11.02
CA ALA A 785 -25.12 -15.75 10.72
C ALA A 785 -25.91 -15.34 11.97
N ARG A 786 -25.64 -15.97 13.13
CA ARG A 786 -26.32 -15.67 14.40
C ARG A 786 -26.01 -14.27 14.94
N ILE A 787 -24.76 -13.81 14.82
CA ILE A 787 -24.33 -12.50 15.32
C ILE A 787 -24.34 -11.40 14.26
N ARG A 788 -24.72 -11.72 13.01
CA ARG A 788 -24.65 -10.80 11.86
C ARG A 788 -25.29 -9.44 12.13
N ASN A 789 -26.46 -9.43 12.75
CA ASN A 789 -27.19 -8.19 13.00
C ASN A 789 -26.55 -7.36 14.12
N ASP A 790 -25.98 -8.00 15.14
CA ASP A 790 -25.20 -7.32 16.17
C ASP A 790 -23.96 -6.67 15.57
N VAL A 791 -23.22 -7.42 14.74
CA VAL A 791 -22.03 -6.91 14.04
C VAL A 791 -22.39 -5.68 13.22
N ARG A 792 -23.48 -5.73 12.45
CA ARG A 792 -23.99 -4.59 11.67
C ARG A 792 -24.27 -3.36 12.55
N LEU A 793 -25.06 -3.53 13.61
CA LEU A 793 -25.36 -2.46 14.56
C LEU A 793 -24.06 -1.85 15.12
N PHE A 794 -23.10 -2.70 15.50
CA PHE A 794 -21.86 -2.24 16.10
C PHE A 794 -20.97 -1.49 15.11
N THR A 795 -20.84 -1.97 13.88
CA THR A 795 -20.08 -1.31 12.83
C THR A 795 -20.71 0.03 12.44
N ASP A 796 -22.03 0.10 12.38
CA ASP A 796 -22.78 1.32 12.05
C ASP A 796 -22.61 2.39 13.13
N VAL A 797 -22.66 1.99 14.42
CA VAL A 797 -22.38 2.89 15.55
C VAL A 797 -20.93 3.36 15.55
N ARG A 798 -19.95 2.46 15.32
CA ARG A 798 -18.53 2.85 15.19
C ARG A 798 -18.35 3.89 14.08
N ALA A 799 -18.95 3.68 12.91
CA ALA A 799 -18.88 4.62 11.79
C ALA A 799 -19.51 5.98 12.15
N ALA A 800 -20.62 6.00 12.88
CA ALA A 800 -21.24 7.23 13.37
C ALA A 800 -20.33 7.98 14.37
N ILE A 801 -19.73 7.29 15.33
CA ILE A 801 -18.79 7.88 16.30
C ILE A 801 -17.63 8.55 15.57
N LEU A 802 -17.00 7.85 14.62
CA LEU A 802 -15.86 8.38 13.87
C LEU A 802 -16.22 9.62 13.06
N LYS A 803 -17.42 9.67 12.46
CA LYS A 803 -17.93 10.86 11.75
C LYS A 803 -18.19 12.04 12.67
N ILE A 804 -18.65 11.79 13.90
CA ILE A 804 -18.90 12.83 14.91
C ILE A 804 -17.57 13.38 15.46
N GLN A 805 -16.61 12.50 15.72
CA GLN A 805 -15.29 12.87 16.24
C GLN A 805 -14.40 13.56 15.19
N ASN A 806 -14.50 13.16 13.90
CA ASN A 806 -13.65 13.66 12.81
C ASN A 806 -14.47 14.24 11.64
N PRO A 807 -14.95 15.49 11.71
CA PRO A 807 -15.83 16.10 10.70
C PRO A 807 -15.19 16.23 9.30
N ASP A 808 -13.86 16.31 9.21
CA ASP A 808 -13.12 16.46 7.95
C ASP A 808 -12.95 15.12 7.19
N SER A 809 -13.45 14.01 7.73
CA SER A 809 -13.48 12.70 7.06
C SER A 809 -14.50 12.63 5.92
N GLY A 810 -15.52 13.51 5.88
CA GLY A 810 -16.62 13.42 4.90
C GLY A 810 -16.39 14.10 3.54
N ARG A 811 -15.24 14.71 3.27
CA ARG A 811 -14.94 15.31 1.95
C ARG A 811 -14.28 14.27 1.06
N GLY A 812 -14.94 13.89 -0.03
CA GLY A 812 -14.31 13.12 -1.10
C GLY A 812 -12.98 13.77 -1.49
N GLY A 813 -11.87 13.14 -1.08
CA GLY A 813 -10.51 13.69 -1.16
C GLY A 813 -9.66 13.56 0.10
N SER A 814 -10.24 13.37 1.29
CA SER A 814 -9.49 12.99 2.51
C SER A 814 -9.56 11.48 2.72
N GLY A 815 -8.48 10.77 2.39
CA GLY A 815 -8.36 9.30 2.44
C GLY A 815 -8.50 8.64 3.82
N ALA A 816 -8.99 9.34 4.83
CA ALA A 816 -9.44 8.74 6.09
C ALA A 816 -10.63 7.80 5.88
N VAL A 817 -11.44 8.04 4.84
CA VAL A 817 -12.59 7.18 4.51
C VAL A 817 -12.21 5.95 3.70
N GLU A 818 -11.04 5.88 3.04
CA GLU A 818 -10.69 4.72 2.20
C GLU A 818 -10.36 3.45 3.00
N LEU A 819 -9.92 3.59 4.27
CA LEU A 819 -9.69 2.45 5.18
C LEU A 819 -11.01 1.90 5.77
N ASP A 820 -12.01 2.77 5.93
CA ASP A 820 -13.29 2.43 6.57
C ASP A 820 -14.42 2.18 5.56
N THR A 821 -14.23 2.50 4.27
CA THR A 821 -15.25 2.21 3.24
C THR A 821 -15.27 0.76 2.85
N ALA A 822 -14.16 0.00 2.90
CA ALA A 822 -14.22 -1.42 2.62
C ALA A 822 -15.16 -2.07 3.64
N ILE A 823 -14.81 -2.10 4.93
CA ILE A 823 -15.64 -2.66 6.02
C ILE A 823 -17.04 -2.01 6.10
N GLY A 824 -17.16 -0.70 5.88
CA GLY A 824 -18.44 0.01 5.84
C GLY A 824 -19.31 -0.26 4.60
N GLN A 825 -18.73 -0.68 3.48
CA GLN A 825 -19.45 -1.11 2.27
C GLN A 825 -19.87 -2.59 2.36
N LEU A 826 -19.13 -3.45 3.10
CA LEU A 826 -19.46 -4.86 3.37
C LEU A 826 -20.85 -4.99 4.03
N VAL A 827 -21.25 -4.00 4.82
CA VAL A 827 -22.57 -3.99 5.46
C VAL A 827 -23.63 -3.30 4.60
N ASN A 828 -23.24 -2.38 3.71
CA ASN A 828 -24.17 -1.60 2.90
C ASN A 828 -24.63 -2.31 1.61
N GLU A 829 -23.82 -3.17 0.99
CA GLU A 829 -24.23 -3.90 -0.23
C GLU A 829 -25.13 -5.12 0.04
N ALA A 830 -25.20 -5.58 1.30
CA ALA A 830 -26.13 -6.65 1.70
C ALA A 830 -27.60 -6.20 1.77
N VAL A 831 -27.88 -4.88 1.74
CA VAL A 831 -29.24 -4.33 1.79
C VAL A 831 -29.32 -3.07 0.93
N SER A 832 -29.40 -3.24 -0.38
CA SER A 832 -29.88 -2.17 -1.26
C SER A 832 -31.39 -1.95 -1.03
N ALA A 833 -31.71 -1.20 0.02
CA ALA A 833 -32.91 -0.35 0.16
C ALA A 833 -32.93 0.34 1.55
N GLU A 834 -31.87 1.04 1.96
CA GLU A 834 -31.99 2.15 2.92
C GLU A 834 -30.64 2.87 3.00
N GLY A 835 -30.62 4.13 2.57
CA GLY A 835 -29.41 4.92 2.39
C GLY A 835 -28.66 5.23 3.68
N VAL A 836 -27.50 5.86 3.49
CA VAL A 836 -26.59 6.39 4.51
C VAL A 836 -27.33 6.87 5.76
N VAL A 837 -26.92 6.34 6.92
CA VAL A 837 -27.40 6.76 8.24
C VAL A 837 -27.25 8.28 8.41
N ASP A 838 -28.39 8.97 8.55
CA ASP A 838 -28.47 10.40 8.78
C ASP A 838 -28.39 10.70 10.28
N ILE A 839 -27.28 11.29 10.71
CA ILE A 839 -27.00 11.67 12.12
C ILE A 839 -28.08 12.63 12.66
N TYR A 840 -28.70 13.45 11.79
CA TYR A 840 -29.78 14.36 12.19
C TYR A 840 -31.06 13.57 12.50
N LYS A 841 -31.41 12.57 11.68
CA LYS A 841 -32.53 11.67 11.98
C LYS A 841 -32.31 10.88 13.27
N MET A 842 -31.08 10.43 13.55
CA MET A 842 -30.71 9.75 14.81
C MET A 842 -30.93 10.61 16.06
N ALA A 843 -30.74 11.92 15.93
CA ALA A 843 -31.06 12.90 16.97
C ALA A 843 -32.54 13.36 16.95
N GLY A 844 -33.38 12.75 16.12
CA GLY A 844 -34.81 13.05 15.97
C GLY A 844 -35.08 14.38 15.25
N ILE A 845 -34.41 14.64 14.11
CA ILE A 845 -34.53 15.86 13.29
C ILE A 845 -34.93 15.44 11.86
N GLU A 846 -36.05 15.97 11.33
CA GLU A 846 -36.66 15.49 10.08
C GLU A 846 -36.13 16.18 8.79
N THR A 847 -35.56 17.39 8.85
CA THR A 847 -35.01 18.09 7.67
C THR A 847 -33.84 19.04 8.03
N PRO A 848 -32.79 19.14 7.18
CA PRO A 848 -31.79 20.19 7.28
C PRO A 848 -32.19 21.38 6.38
N GLU A 849 -33.12 22.21 6.84
CA GLU A 849 -33.35 23.53 6.21
C GLU A 849 -32.54 24.63 6.90
N LEU A 850 -32.29 25.71 6.16
CA LEU A 850 -31.35 26.83 6.32
C LEU A 850 -31.32 27.61 7.66
N SER A 851 -31.88 27.10 8.74
CA SER A 851 -31.81 27.68 10.09
C SER A 851 -31.42 26.64 11.13
N ILE A 852 -30.31 25.96 10.90
CA ILE A 852 -29.74 24.88 11.75
C ILE A 852 -29.34 25.40 13.17
N LEU A 853 -29.42 26.70 13.41
CA LEU A 853 -29.18 27.34 14.71
C LEU A 853 -30.39 28.20 15.19
N SER A 854 -31.62 27.88 14.79
CA SER A 854 -32.80 28.60 15.33
C SER A 854 -32.83 28.49 16.87
N ASN A 855 -33.33 29.51 17.57
CA ASN A 855 -33.36 29.47 19.04
C ASN A 855 -34.28 28.33 19.50
N GLU A 856 -35.39 28.11 18.77
CA GLU A 856 -36.29 26.98 18.96
C GLU A 856 -35.58 25.62 18.79
N PHE A 857 -34.69 25.49 17.79
CA PHE A 857 -33.91 24.27 17.57
C PHE A 857 -32.89 24.02 18.70
N LEU A 858 -32.11 25.03 19.05
CA LEU A 858 -31.10 24.92 20.11
C LEU A 858 -31.74 24.64 21.48
N ASP A 859 -32.90 25.23 21.76
CA ASP A 859 -33.67 24.96 22.98
C ASP A 859 -34.30 23.56 22.97
N SER A 860 -34.70 23.06 21.79
CA SER A 860 -35.17 21.67 21.65
C SER A 860 -34.07 20.63 21.88
N LEU A 861 -32.81 20.96 21.62
CA LEU A 861 -31.67 20.08 21.86
C LEU A 861 -31.30 19.97 23.34
N ALA A 862 -31.64 20.97 24.16
CA ALA A 862 -31.40 20.93 25.60
C ALA A 862 -32.35 20.00 26.38
N THR A 863 -33.43 19.54 25.74
CA THR A 863 -34.56 18.86 26.41
C THR A 863 -34.85 17.44 25.94
N LYS A 864 -34.10 16.85 24.98
CA LYS A 864 -34.35 15.46 24.53
C LYS A 864 -33.59 14.39 25.32
N GLU A 865 -34.05 13.15 25.16
CA GLU A 865 -33.68 11.96 25.95
C GLU A 865 -32.24 11.41 25.76
N LYS A 866 -31.42 11.93 24.82
CA LYS A 866 -30.10 11.38 24.45
C LYS A 866 -28.98 12.44 24.56
N PRO A 867 -28.45 12.69 25.76
CA PRO A 867 -27.65 13.88 26.04
C PRO A 867 -26.22 13.83 25.46
N ASN A 868 -25.58 12.66 25.37
CA ASN A 868 -24.22 12.55 24.85
C ASN A 868 -24.20 12.70 23.32
N LEU A 869 -25.22 12.17 22.63
CA LEU A 869 -25.44 12.39 21.20
C LEU A 869 -25.69 13.87 20.89
N GLN A 870 -26.51 14.54 21.70
CA GLN A 870 -26.77 15.99 21.56
C GLN A 870 -25.51 16.81 21.73
N MET A 871 -24.71 16.51 22.75
CA MET A 871 -23.42 17.16 22.97
C MET A 871 -22.50 16.98 21.77
N GLY A 872 -22.40 15.76 21.21
CA GLY A 872 -21.62 15.48 20.01
C GLY A 872 -22.10 16.26 18.78
N LEU A 873 -23.42 16.35 18.58
CA LEU A 873 -24.03 17.13 17.50
C LEU A 873 -23.81 18.64 17.68
N LEU A 874 -24.03 19.17 18.89
CA LEU A 874 -23.81 20.57 19.23
C LEU A 874 -22.36 20.96 18.99
N ARG A 875 -21.41 20.13 19.44
CA ARG A 875 -19.98 20.33 19.18
C ARG A 875 -19.68 20.41 17.68
N LYS A 876 -20.30 19.55 16.87
CA LYS A 876 -20.16 19.59 15.40
C LYS A 876 -20.72 20.89 14.83
N LEU A 877 -21.95 21.26 15.19
CA LEU A 877 -22.61 22.47 14.69
C LEU A 877 -21.87 23.76 15.06
N ILE A 878 -21.39 23.83 16.31
CA ILE A 878 -20.59 24.96 16.80
C ILE A 878 -19.27 25.03 16.04
N ASN A 879 -18.57 23.91 15.83
CA ASN A 879 -17.34 23.90 15.04
C ASN A 879 -17.55 24.34 13.58
N ASP A 880 -18.61 23.88 12.93
CA ASP A 880 -18.94 24.27 11.56
C ASP A 880 -19.29 25.77 11.48
N GLN A 881 -19.99 26.29 12.50
CA GLN A 881 -20.32 27.71 12.59
C GLN A 881 -19.07 28.56 12.90
N ILE A 882 -18.19 28.13 13.81
CA ILE A 882 -16.91 28.80 14.10
C ILE A 882 -16.08 28.88 12.82
N LYS A 883 -15.99 27.80 12.02
CA LYS A 883 -15.31 27.81 10.71
C LYS A 883 -15.95 28.80 9.74
N THR A 884 -17.27 29.00 9.81
CA THR A 884 -18.00 29.98 8.98
C THR A 884 -17.70 31.41 9.42
N VAL A 885 -17.74 31.69 10.73
CA VAL A 885 -17.35 32.98 11.33
C VAL A 885 -15.87 33.28 11.07
N GLN A 886 -15.00 32.28 11.07
CA GLN A 886 -13.57 32.45 10.78
C GLN A 886 -13.31 33.01 9.38
N ARG A 887 -14.22 32.83 8.43
CA ARG A 887 -14.11 33.41 7.07
C ARG A 887 -14.33 34.91 7.02
N SER A 888 -14.98 35.49 8.04
CA SER A 888 -15.26 36.92 8.10
C SER A 888 -14.62 37.63 9.29
N ASN A 889 -14.42 36.95 10.44
CA ASN A 889 -13.90 37.53 11.68
C ASN A 889 -13.01 36.52 12.46
N VAL A 890 -11.69 36.69 12.36
CA VAL A 890 -10.70 35.78 12.96
C VAL A 890 -10.68 35.87 14.49
N VAL A 891 -10.85 37.07 15.03
CA VAL A 891 -10.77 37.36 16.47
C VAL A 891 -11.88 36.63 17.21
N GLN A 892 -13.08 36.70 16.64
CA GLN A 892 -14.23 36.06 17.22
C GLN A 892 -14.22 34.53 17.07
N ALA A 893 -13.80 34.03 15.90
CA ALA A 893 -13.64 32.59 15.72
C ALA A 893 -12.66 31.99 16.72
N ARG A 894 -11.55 32.68 17.01
CA ARG A 894 -10.58 32.27 18.03
C ARG A 894 -11.21 32.25 19.42
N LYS A 895 -11.89 33.33 19.82
CA LYS A 895 -12.58 33.41 21.11
C LYS A 895 -13.58 32.27 21.33
N PHE A 896 -14.41 31.98 20.32
CA PHE A 896 -15.38 30.89 20.42
C PHE A 896 -14.74 29.50 20.38
N SER A 897 -13.62 29.34 19.67
CA SER A 897 -12.84 28.10 19.69
C SER A 897 -12.26 27.84 21.08
N GLU A 898 -11.67 28.86 21.72
CA GLU A 898 -11.14 28.78 23.09
C GLU A 898 -12.25 28.48 24.09
N GLN A 899 -13.41 29.14 23.99
CA GLN A 899 -14.58 28.87 24.84
C GLN A 899 -15.14 27.45 24.66
N LEU A 900 -15.21 26.95 23.42
CA LEU A 900 -15.64 25.59 23.14
C LEU A 900 -14.67 24.58 23.76
N GLU A 901 -13.36 24.80 23.61
CA GLU A 901 -12.32 23.92 24.13
C GLU A 901 -12.29 23.94 25.67
N GLU A 902 -12.45 25.10 26.30
CA GLU A 902 -12.55 25.23 27.75
C GLU A 902 -13.79 24.51 28.31
N ALA A 903 -14.95 24.66 27.66
CA ALA A 903 -16.17 23.95 28.04
C ALA A 903 -15.99 22.42 27.94
N ILE A 904 -15.38 21.94 26.84
CA ILE A 904 -15.07 20.51 26.66
C ILE A 904 -14.07 20.01 27.71
N ASN A 905 -13.03 20.79 28.02
CA ASN A 905 -12.03 20.43 29.02
C ASN A 905 -12.64 20.35 30.44
N ARG A 906 -13.53 21.29 30.80
CA ARG A 906 -14.25 21.23 32.08
C ARG A 906 -15.17 20.01 32.17
N TYR A 907 -15.81 19.61 31.08
CA TYR A 907 -16.58 18.37 31.02
C TYR A 907 -15.70 17.12 31.13
N THR A 908 -14.59 17.06 30.39
CA THR A 908 -13.66 15.93 30.36
C THR A 908 -13.00 15.71 31.73
N ASN A 909 -12.71 16.79 32.45
CA ASN A 909 -12.21 16.78 33.83
C ASN A 909 -13.31 16.59 34.89
N ARG A 910 -14.53 16.16 34.49
CA ARG A 910 -15.70 15.92 35.35
C ARG A 910 -16.12 17.11 36.21
N SER A 911 -15.77 18.32 35.81
CA SER A 911 -16.14 19.56 36.49
C SER A 911 -17.52 20.08 36.08
N LEU A 912 -18.12 19.51 35.03
CA LEU A 912 -19.48 19.78 34.56
C LEU A 912 -20.23 18.46 34.36
N THR A 913 -21.53 18.45 34.68
CA THR A 913 -22.47 17.38 34.31
C THR A 913 -22.87 17.49 32.83
N THR A 914 -23.41 16.40 32.26
CA THR A 914 -23.85 16.40 30.85
C THR A 914 -24.92 17.47 30.56
N ALA A 915 -25.82 17.74 31.50
CA ALA A 915 -26.83 18.80 31.35
C ALA A 915 -26.21 20.20 31.36
N GLU A 916 -25.22 20.44 32.22
CA GLU A 916 -24.53 21.73 32.34
C GLU A 916 -23.68 22.02 31.09
N ILE A 917 -22.95 21.04 30.57
CA ILE A 917 -22.19 21.23 29.32
C ILE A 917 -23.12 21.45 28.12
N ILE A 918 -24.25 20.75 28.01
CA ILE A 918 -25.22 21.00 26.93
C ILE A 918 -25.77 22.43 27.04
N ALA A 919 -26.09 22.90 28.24
CA ALA A 919 -26.54 24.28 28.46
C ALA A 919 -25.44 25.30 28.08
N GLU A 920 -24.19 25.05 28.43
CA GLU A 920 -23.06 25.88 28.02
C GLU A 920 -22.86 25.88 26.51
N LEU A 921 -22.91 24.72 25.85
CA LEU A 921 -22.80 24.60 24.39
C LEU A 921 -23.97 25.27 23.66
N VAL A 922 -25.20 25.16 24.18
CA VAL A 922 -26.37 25.87 23.63
C VAL A 922 -26.22 27.38 23.81
N SER A 923 -25.74 27.83 24.97
CA SER A 923 -25.44 29.25 25.20
C SER A 923 -24.36 29.76 24.25
N LEU A 924 -23.30 28.96 24.04
CA LEU A 924 -22.22 29.25 23.09
C LEU A 924 -22.74 29.34 21.65
N ALA A 925 -23.59 28.38 21.24
CA ALA A 925 -24.22 28.36 19.92
C ALA A 925 -25.14 29.59 19.69
N LYS A 926 -25.93 29.98 20.71
CA LYS A 926 -26.75 31.20 20.67
C LYS A 926 -25.89 32.45 20.56
N SER A 927 -24.82 32.54 21.35
CA SER A 927 -23.88 33.66 21.31
C SER A 927 -23.20 33.79 19.95
N LEU A 928 -22.79 32.67 19.33
CA LEU A 928 -22.23 32.64 17.98
C LEU A 928 -23.19 33.19 16.92
N LYS A 929 -24.47 32.83 17.02
CA LYS A 929 -25.51 33.29 16.10
C LYS A 929 -25.86 34.77 16.30
N ASP A 930 -26.06 35.21 17.53
CA ASP A 930 -26.38 36.61 17.83
C ASP A 930 -25.25 37.54 17.34
N GLN A 931 -24.02 37.02 17.31
CA GLN A 931 -22.89 37.74 16.78
C GLN A 931 -22.88 37.92 15.27
N GLU A 932 -23.50 37.01 14.52
CA GLU A 932 -23.66 37.14 13.06
C GLU A 932 -24.49 38.39 12.71
N GLN A 933 -25.38 38.84 13.61
CA GLN A 933 -26.19 40.05 13.45
C GLN A 933 -25.59 41.30 14.10
N ARG A 934 -24.43 41.19 14.77
CA ARG A 934 -23.81 42.28 15.56
C ARG A 934 -23.35 43.46 14.71
N HIS A 935 -23.00 43.24 13.45
CA HIS A 935 -22.66 44.34 12.54
C HIS A 935 -23.85 45.30 12.34
N ASN A 936 -25.09 44.78 12.34
CA ASN A 936 -26.31 45.59 12.22
C ASN A 936 -26.55 46.47 13.45
N SER A 937 -26.27 45.96 14.66
CA SER A 937 -26.43 46.74 15.90
C SER A 937 -25.34 47.81 16.07
N LEU A 938 -24.16 47.59 15.49
CA LEU A 938 -23.08 48.57 15.45
C LEU A 938 -23.21 49.60 14.31
N GLY A 939 -24.11 49.39 13.35
CA GLY A 939 -24.25 50.23 12.15
C GLY A 939 -23.05 50.14 11.19
N LEU A 940 -22.28 49.04 11.27
CA LEU A 940 -21.05 48.80 10.51
C LEU A 940 -21.27 47.70 9.46
N SER A 941 -20.47 47.70 8.40
CA SER A 941 -20.37 46.54 7.50
C SER A 941 -19.71 45.35 8.19
N VAL A 942 -19.88 44.14 7.63
CA VAL A 942 -19.28 42.90 8.17
C VAL A 942 -17.76 43.02 8.33
N ALA A 943 -17.09 43.62 7.33
CA ALA A 943 -15.65 43.87 7.40
C ALA A 943 -15.31 44.86 8.52
N GLU A 944 -15.99 46.00 8.60
CA GLU A 944 -15.75 47.02 9.63
C GLU A 944 -16.00 46.49 11.04
N ALA A 945 -17.04 45.68 11.24
CA ALA A 945 -17.32 45.03 12.51
C ALA A 945 -16.18 44.07 12.93
N ALA A 946 -15.55 43.38 11.98
CA ALA A 946 -14.42 42.51 12.27
C ALA A 946 -13.14 43.27 12.66
N PHE A 947 -12.89 44.43 12.03
CA PHE A 947 -11.79 45.31 12.45
C PHE A 947 -12.07 46.01 13.77
N TYR A 948 -13.32 46.39 14.02
CA TYR A 948 -13.76 46.90 15.31
C TYR A 948 -13.50 45.86 16.41
N ASP A 949 -13.85 44.59 16.20
CA ASP A 949 -13.61 43.52 17.18
C ASP A 949 -12.12 43.26 17.43
N ALA A 950 -11.25 43.48 16.44
CA ALA A 950 -9.80 43.37 16.57
C ALA A 950 -9.17 44.48 17.43
N ILE A 951 -9.71 45.70 17.35
CA ILE A 951 -9.21 46.84 18.15
C ILE A 951 -9.95 46.99 19.48
N ALA A 952 -11.12 46.39 19.65
CA ALA A 952 -11.94 46.46 20.87
C ALA A 952 -11.64 45.33 21.87
N GLN A 953 -10.61 44.51 21.66
CA GLN A 953 -10.15 43.53 22.66
C GLN A 953 -9.50 44.18 23.89
N ASN A 954 -9.15 45.47 23.83
CA ASN A 954 -8.48 46.19 24.91
C ASN A 954 -9.50 46.98 25.75
N ASP A 955 -9.69 46.58 27.01
CA ASP A 955 -10.58 47.25 27.95
C ASP A 955 -10.19 48.73 28.17
N SER A 956 -8.89 49.05 28.19
CA SER A 956 -8.38 50.44 28.26
C SER A 956 -8.80 51.25 27.05
N ALA A 957 -8.75 50.68 25.84
CA ALA A 957 -9.15 51.36 24.61
C ALA A 957 -10.66 51.60 24.55
N VAL A 958 -11.46 50.65 25.04
CA VAL A 958 -12.93 50.81 25.12
C VAL A 958 -13.31 51.89 26.14
N LEU A 959 -12.62 51.95 27.29
CA LEU A 959 -12.86 52.94 28.34
C LEU A 959 -12.38 54.36 28.00
N GLU A 960 -11.23 54.48 27.35
CA GLU A 960 -10.61 55.79 27.07
C GLU A 960 -11.10 56.43 25.76
N MET A 961 -11.39 55.63 24.73
CA MET A 961 -11.70 56.15 23.39
C MET A 961 -13.20 56.24 23.10
N GLY A 962 -14.00 55.38 23.74
CA GLY A 962 -15.43 55.26 23.51
C GLY A 962 -15.81 54.63 22.17
N ASP A 963 -17.02 54.08 22.12
CA ASP A 963 -17.53 53.24 21.01
C ASP A 963 -17.53 53.95 19.64
N GLU A 964 -17.90 55.24 19.61
CA GLU A 964 -17.95 56.04 18.38
C GLU A 964 -16.56 56.32 17.76
N THR A 965 -15.51 56.38 18.58
CA THR A 965 -14.14 56.57 18.11
C THR A 965 -13.60 55.26 17.54
N LEU A 966 -13.85 54.13 18.21
CA LEU A 966 -13.46 52.80 17.74
C LEU A 966 -14.16 52.43 16.42
N LYS A 967 -15.44 52.77 16.24
CA LYS A 967 -16.15 52.61 14.97
C LYS A 967 -15.47 53.38 13.82
N LYS A 968 -15.08 54.63 14.07
CA LYS A 968 -14.35 55.45 13.08
C LYS A 968 -12.99 54.86 12.73
N ILE A 969 -12.25 54.36 13.72
CA ILE A 969 -10.96 53.67 13.49
C ILE A 969 -11.18 52.43 12.61
N ALA A 970 -12.22 51.63 12.88
CA ALA A 970 -12.53 50.44 12.09
C ALA A 970 -12.90 50.77 10.63
N THR A 971 -13.71 51.80 10.38
CA THR A 971 -14.02 52.30 9.03
C THR A 971 -12.77 52.79 8.30
N ASP A 972 -11.93 53.57 8.99
CA ASP A 972 -10.67 54.08 8.42
C ASP A 972 -9.66 52.95 8.14
N LEU A 973 -9.61 51.90 8.98
CA LEU A 973 -8.78 50.71 8.76
C LEU A 973 -9.24 49.95 7.52
N VAL A 974 -10.54 49.67 7.38
CA VAL A 974 -11.09 48.99 6.20
C VAL A 974 -10.79 49.78 4.93
N TRP A 975 -10.97 51.10 4.96
CA TRP A 975 -10.65 51.96 3.82
C TRP A 975 -9.15 51.97 3.50
N ALA A 976 -8.28 52.08 4.52
CA ALA A 976 -6.83 52.07 4.36
C ALA A 976 -6.32 50.72 3.81
N ILE A 977 -6.94 49.61 4.19
CA ILE A 977 -6.57 48.27 3.71
C ILE A 977 -7.06 48.04 2.29
N ARG A 978 -8.33 48.35 1.97
CA ARG A 978 -8.87 48.21 0.60
C ARG A 978 -8.18 49.11 -0.41
N SER A 979 -7.83 50.34 -0.04
CA SER A 979 -7.10 51.29 -0.92
C SER A 979 -5.64 50.92 -1.16
N ASN A 980 -5.07 50.00 -0.39
CA ASN A 980 -3.68 49.57 -0.48
C ASN A 980 -3.52 48.07 -0.78
N ALA A 981 -4.61 47.35 -1.05
CA ALA A 981 -4.60 45.94 -1.38
C ALA A 981 -4.02 45.72 -2.80
N THR A 982 -2.69 45.63 -2.91
CA THR A 982 -2.03 45.01 -4.07
C THR A 982 -2.10 43.48 -3.95
N ILE A 983 -2.09 42.77 -5.10
CA ILE A 983 -2.37 41.34 -5.26
C ILE A 983 -1.55 40.39 -4.33
N ASP A 984 -0.43 40.82 -3.74
CA ASP A 984 0.50 39.95 -2.98
C ASP A 984 0.97 40.49 -1.61
N TRP A 985 0.17 41.29 -0.89
CA TRP A 985 0.66 41.92 0.34
C TRP A 985 0.90 40.94 1.51
N ASN A 986 0.29 39.74 1.48
CA ASN A 986 0.51 38.69 2.48
C ASN A 986 1.76 37.82 2.22
N LEU A 987 2.49 38.08 1.13
CA LEU A 987 3.62 37.27 0.66
C LEU A 987 5.00 37.94 0.83
N LYS A 988 5.07 39.24 1.17
CA LYS A 988 6.34 39.99 1.34
C LYS A 988 6.42 40.68 2.71
N SER A 989 7.46 40.36 3.49
CA SER A 989 7.75 40.94 4.80
C SER A 989 7.84 42.47 4.78
N SER A 990 8.37 43.06 3.70
CA SER A 990 8.45 44.53 3.51
C SER A 990 7.08 45.21 3.33
N VAL A 991 6.12 44.54 2.68
CA VAL A 991 4.76 45.06 2.49
C VAL A 991 3.96 44.89 3.78
N ARG A 992 4.10 43.75 4.47
CA ARG A 992 3.52 43.52 5.81
C ARG A 992 4.06 44.51 6.84
N ALA A 993 5.36 44.83 6.81
CA ALA A 993 5.96 45.85 7.66
C ALA A 993 5.43 47.27 7.34
N ASN A 994 5.21 47.58 6.06
CA ASN A 994 4.59 48.86 5.65
C ASN A 994 3.11 48.93 6.06
N MET A 995 2.37 47.83 5.93
CA MET A 995 0.99 47.71 6.42
C MET A 995 0.94 47.86 7.96
N ARG A 996 1.82 47.16 8.70
CA ARG A 996 2.00 47.29 10.15
C ARG A 996 2.29 48.73 10.55
N ALA A 997 3.19 49.40 9.84
CA ALA A 997 3.52 50.80 10.09
C ALA A 997 2.36 51.76 9.80
N LYS A 998 1.53 51.47 8.79
CA LYS A 998 0.31 52.25 8.50
C LYS A 998 -0.77 52.03 9.55
N VAL A 999 -1.01 50.78 9.96
CA VAL A 999 -1.94 50.44 11.04
C VAL A 999 -1.51 51.14 12.34
N ARG A 1000 -0.22 51.06 12.71
CA ARG A 1000 0.33 51.80 13.87
C ARG A 1000 0.14 53.31 13.76
N ARG A 1001 0.44 53.93 12.60
CA ARG A 1001 0.19 55.37 12.40
C ARG A 1001 -1.28 55.74 12.51
N LEU A 1002 -2.18 54.86 12.06
CA LEU A 1002 -3.61 55.09 12.10
C LEU A 1002 -4.14 54.96 13.53
N LEU A 1003 -3.71 53.95 14.28
CA LEU A 1003 -4.01 53.82 15.71
C LEU A 1003 -3.45 55.01 16.52
N ALA A 1004 -2.21 55.43 16.25
CA ALA A 1004 -1.58 56.60 16.88
C ALA A 1004 -2.28 57.93 16.53
N LYS A 1005 -2.85 58.07 15.33
CA LYS A 1005 -3.63 59.26 14.92
C LYS A 1005 -4.88 59.45 15.79
N TYR A 1006 -5.43 58.36 16.31
CA TYR A 1006 -6.61 58.37 17.16
C TYR A 1006 -6.28 58.26 18.65
N ASP A 1007 -5.01 58.40 19.04
CA ASP A 1007 -4.53 58.26 20.42
C ASP A 1007 -4.88 56.89 21.06
N TYR A 1008 -4.76 55.80 20.31
CA TYR A 1008 -5.00 54.44 20.84
C TYR A 1008 -4.01 54.08 21.97
N PRO A 1009 -4.46 53.49 23.10
CA PRO A 1009 -3.61 53.22 24.25
C PRO A 1009 -2.38 52.34 23.95
N PRO A 1010 -1.19 52.70 24.46
CA PRO A 1010 0.08 52.01 24.15
C PRO A 1010 0.30 50.70 24.93
N ASP A 1011 -0.53 50.40 25.93
CA ASP A 1011 -0.42 49.24 26.81
C ASP A 1011 -0.63 47.89 26.09
N PHE A 1012 -1.44 47.87 25.01
CA PHE A 1012 -1.68 46.70 24.16
C PHE A 1012 -1.74 47.00 22.65
N GLU A 1013 -1.17 48.12 22.20
CA GLU A 1013 -1.15 48.53 20.79
C GLU A 1013 -0.59 47.44 19.86
N GLU A 1014 0.46 46.72 20.31
CA GLU A 1014 1.09 45.67 19.50
C GLU A 1014 0.17 44.47 19.24
N ALA A 1015 -0.60 44.04 20.24
CA ALA A 1015 -1.56 42.95 20.10
C ALA A 1015 -2.74 43.35 19.19
N ALA A 1016 -3.23 44.58 19.30
CA ALA A 1016 -4.27 45.11 18.41
C ALA A 1016 -3.78 45.17 16.95
N VAL A 1017 -2.52 45.60 16.73
CA VAL A 1017 -1.90 45.61 15.40
C VAL A 1017 -1.80 44.21 14.80
N ASP A 1018 -1.42 43.20 15.59
CA ASP A 1018 -1.33 41.82 15.11
C ASP A 1018 -2.69 41.24 14.72
N LEU A 1019 -3.74 41.49 15.51
CA LEU A 1019 -5.10 41.07 15.21
C LEU A 1019 -5.67 41.79 13.98
N VAL A 1020 -5.43 43.10 13.85
CA VAL A 1020 -5.82 43.88 12.66
C VAL A 1020 -5.11 43.37 11.41
N LEU A 1021 -3.84 42.99 11.50
CA LEU A 1021 -3.13 42.38 10.37
C LEU A 1021 -3.71 41.01 10.01
N ALA A 1022 -3.96 40.13 10.98
CA ALA A 1022 -4.60 38.83 10.72
C ALA A 1022 -5.99 38.98 10.09
N GLN A 1023 -6.77 39.99 10.51
CA GLN A 1023 -8.07 40.30 9.95
C GLN A 1023 -7.98 40.93 8.54
N ALA A 1024 -6.95 41.73 8.29
CA ALA A 1024 -6.63 42.26 6.97
C ALA A 1024 -6.34 41.15 5.97
N GLU A 1025 -5.57 40.14 6.39
CA GLU A 1025 -5.17 38.98 5.55
C GLU A 1025 -6.40 38.26 5.00
N LEU A 1026 -7.41 38.10 5.86
CA LEU A 1026 -8.70 37.53 5.51
C LEU A 1026 -9.47 38.39 4.51
N LEU A 1027 -9.64 39.69 4.80
CA LEU A 1027 -10.39 40.64 3.94
C LEU A 1027 -9.79 40.73 2.52
N ALA A 1028 -8.47 40.64 2.40
CA ALA A 1028 -7.82 40.72 1.10
C ALA A 1028 -7.94 39.44 0.26
N SER A 1029 -8.11 38.28 0.91
CA SER A 1029 -8.34 37.02 0.19
C SER A 1029 -9.73 36.96 -0.48
N GLU A 1030 -10.73 37.67 0.05
CA GLU A 1030 -12.06 37.82 -0.57
C GLU A 1030 -12.08 38.74 -1.80
N VAL A 1031 -11.12 39.67 -1.93
CA VAL A 1031 -11.04 40.61 -3.06
C VAL A 1031 -10.40 39.95 -4.30
N VAL A 1032 -9.78 38.78 -4.14
CA VAL A 1032 -9.01 38.06 -5.17
C VAL A 1032 -9.75 36.80 -5.67
N ALA A 1033 -10.84 36.39 -5.02
CA ALA A 1033 -11.76 35.33 -5.46
C ALA A 1033 -12.94 35.92 -6.25
#